data_AF-A0AAN8R8H3-F1
#
_entry.id   AF-A0AAN8R8H3-F1
#
_cell.length_a   1.000
_cell.length_b   1.000
_cell.length_c   1.000
_cell.angle_alpha   90.00
_cell.angle_beta   90.00
_cell.angle_gamma   90.00
#
_symmetry.space_group_name_H-M   'P 1'
#
loop_
_entity.id
_entity.type
_entity.pdbx_description
1 polymer ?
#
loop_
_entity_poly.entity_id
_entity_poly.type
_entity_poly.pdbx_seq_one_letter_code
_entity_poly.pdbx_strand_id
1 'polypeptide(L)'
;MDLAACIELIEKPLGIFSILEEECMFPKASDTSFKNKLYDQHLGKNKAFEKPKPAKGKAEAHFSLVHYAGTVDYNITGWLDKNKDPLNDSVLQLYGKSSVKLMATLYVAAPPEDTTKKGGKKKGGSMQTVSSQFRENLGKLMTNLRSTHPHFVRCLIPNETKTPGLMENFLVIHQLRCNGVLEGIRICRKGFPSRIIYADFKQRYKVLNASVIPEGQFMDNKKASEKLLGSIDVNHEDYKFGHTKVFFKAGLLGVLEEMRDEKLASLVGMVQALSRGFLMRREFTKMMERRDSVFTIQYNIRSFMNVKTWPWMKVYFKIKPLLKSAETEKELANMKENYEKMQTDLAKALAKKKELEEKMVAMVQEKNDLALQVAADSENLNDAEERCEGLIKSKIQLEAKLKETTERLEDEEEMNAELTAKKRKLEDECSELKKDIDDLELTLAKVEKEKHATENKVKNLTEEMASVDESVAKLTKEKKALQEAHQQTLDDLQAEEDKVNTLTKAKTKLEQQVDDLEGSLEQEKKLRMDLERAKRKLEGDLKLAQESIMDLENDKQQSDEKIKKKEFETTQLLSKIEDEQSLGAQLQKKIKELQARIEELEEEIEAERAARAKVEKQRADLSRELEEISERLEEAGGATAAQIEMNKKREAEFQKLRRDLEESTLQHEATAAALRKKQADSVAELGEQIDNLQRVKQKLEKEKSEYKMEIDDLSSNMEAVAKAKGNLEKMCRTLEDQLSEIKTKNDENARQVNDISGQRARLLTENGTINNEQQTNVAHFSSKQ
;
A
#
# COMPACT_ATOMS: atom_id res chain seq x y z
N MET A 1 -5.43 -24.14 -7.20
CA MET A 1 -5.74 -22.84 -7.82
C MET A 1 -4.52 -21.98 -7.62
N ASP A 2 -3.70 -21.83 -8.65
CA ASP A 2 -2.54 -20.97 -8.60
C ASP A 2 -2.78 -19.80 -9.56
N LEU A 3 -2.79 -18.61 -8.99
CA LEU A 3 -3.00 -17.33 -9.68
C LEU A 3 -1.73 -16.50 -9.70
N ALA A 4 -0.63 -17.03 -9.15
CA ALA A 4 0.66 -16.35 -9.13
C ALA A 4 1.07 -15.95 -10.55
N ALA A 5 0.89 -16.82 -11.55
CA ALA A 5 1.23 -16.51 -12.93
C ALA A 5 0.53 -15.25 -13.49
N CYS A 6 -0.72 -14.98 -13.09
CA CYS A 6 -1.43 -13.76 -13.52
C CYS A 6 -0.98 -12.52 -12.74
N ILE A 7 -0.70 -12.66 -11.45
CA ILE A 7 -0.20 -11.55 -10.61
C ILE A 7 1.21 -11.17 -11.05
N GLU A 8 2.07 -12.16 -11.28
CA GLU A 8 3.43 -11.98 -11.78
C GLU A 8 3.46 -11.29 -13.13
N LEU A 9 2.55 -11.63 -14.04
CA LEU A 9 2.40 -10.95 -15.33
C LEU A 9 2.14 -9.44 -15.17
N ILE A 10 1.44 -9.03 -14.11
CA ILE A 10 1.11 -7.62 -13.86
C ILE A 10 2.23 -6.91 -13.09
N GLU A 11 2.76 -7.55 -12.04
CA GLU A 11 3.59 -6.91 -11.01
C GLU A 11 5.10 -7.09 -11.21
N LYS A 12 5.57 -8.24 -11.73
CA LYS A 12 7.01 -8.55 -11.81
C LYS A 12 7.75 -7.65 -12.80
N PRO A 13 9.09 -7.59 -12.71
CA PRO A 13 9.93 -6.95 -13.73
C PRO A 13 9.58 -7.47 -15.14
N LEU A 14 9.49 -6.56 -16.11
CA LEU A 14 9.02 -6.84 -17.48
C LEU A 14 7.55 -7.30 -17.57
N GLY A 15 6.77 -7.14 -16.51
CA GLY A 15 5.32 -7.29 -16.51
C GLY A 15 4.60 -6.04 -17.03
N ILE A 16 3.27 -6.06 -17.03
CA ILE A 16 2.42 -5.02 -17.63
C ILE A 16 2.71 -3.63 -17.04
N PHE A 17 2.80 -3.50 -15.71
CA PHE A 17 3.07 -2.20 -15.08
C PHE A 17 4.50 -1.70 -15.32
N SER A 18 5.48 -2.61 -15.41
CA SER A 18 6.88 -2.25 -15.69
C SER A 18 7.02 -1.71 -17.12
N ILE A 19 6.38 -2.36 -18.10
CA ILE A 19 6.40 -1.90 -19.49
C ILE A 19 5.64 -0.58 -19.63
N LEU A 20 4.55 -0.40 -18.88
CA LEU A 20 3.78 0.85 -18.89
C LEU A 20 4.60 2.01 -18.33
N GLU A 21 5.35 1.78 -17.25
CA GLU A 21 6.28 2.74 -16.64
C GLU A 21 7.37 3.16 -17.61
N GLU A 22 8.03 2.19 -18.24
CA GLU A 22 9.07 2.46 -19.23
C GLU A 22 8.51 3.29 -20.40
N GLU A 23 7.38 2.87 -21.00
CA GLU A 23 6.75 3.59 -22.12
C GLU A 23 6.30 5.02 -21.74
N CYS A 24 5.90 5.27 -20.49
CA CYS A 24 5.55 6.63 -20.07
C CYS A 24 6.75 7.60 -20.13
N MET A 25 7.97 7.09 -19.98
CA MET A 25 9.19 7.90 -20.01
C MET A 25 9.64 8.25 -21.44
N PHE A 26 9.14 7.56 -22.47
CA PHE A 26 9.49 7.82 -23.86
C PHE A 26 8.56 8.86 -24.50
N PRO A 27 9.07 10.00 -25.00
CA PRO A 27 8.23 11.04 -25.60
C PRO A 27 7.47 10.61 -26.87
N LYS A 28 7.98 9.61 -27.60
CA LYS A 28 7.38 9.07 -28.84
C LYS A 28 6.54 7.81 -28.61
N ALA A 29 6.42 7.34 -27.37
CA ALA A 29 5.58 6.19 -27.07
C ALA A 29 4.10 6.57 -27.21
N SER A 30 3.31 5.60 -27.65
CA SER A 30 1.86 5.69 -27.79
C SER A 30 1.23 4.44 -27.18
N ASP A 31 -0.08 4.46 -26.92
CA ASP A 31 -0.76 3.26 -26.44
C ASP A 31 -0.57 2.08 -27.42
N THR A 32 -0.43 2.35 -28.72
CA THR A 32 -0.13 1.34 -29.74
C THR A 32 1.27 0.73 -29.59
N SER A 33 2.30 1.52 -29.28
CA SER A 33 3.66 0.99 -29.04
C SER A 33 3.69 0.14 -27.77
N PHE A 34 2.97 0.57 -26.72
CA PHE A 34 2.77 -0.20 -25.51
C PHE A 34 2.11 -1.56 -25.80
N LYS A 35 1.04 -1.58 -26.62
CA LYS A 35 0.38 -2.83 -27.06
C LYS A 35 1.37 -3.78 -27.73
N ASN A 36 2.15 -3.28 -28.67
CA ASN A 36 3.05 -4.11 -29.46
C ASN A 36 4.13 -4.72 -28.55
N LYS A 37 4.73 -3.94 -27.65
CA LYS A 37 5.67 -4.45 -26.65
C LYS A 37 5.06 -5.52 -25.74
N LEU A 38 3.82 -5.33 -25.28
CA LEU A 38 3.12 -6.35 -24.49
C LEU A 38 2.93 -7.66 -25.27
N TYR A 39 2.58 -7.56 -26.55
CA TYR A 39 2.39 -8.73 -27.41
C TYR A 39 3.71 -9.47 -27.63
N ASP A 40 4.80 -8.76 -27.95
CA ASP A 40 6.11 -9.37 -28.18
C ASP A 40 6.66 -10.04 -26.90
N GLN A 41 6.38 -9.43 -25.74
CA GLN A 41 6.87 -9.93 -24.47
C GLN A 41 6.04 -11.10 -23.92
N HIS A 42 4.71 -11.11 -24.09
CA HIS A 42 3.85 -12.05 -23.35
C HIS A 42 3.02 -12.99 -24.22
N LEU A 43 2.72 -12.63 -25.47
CA LEU A 43 1.89 -13.47 -26.34
C LEU A 43 2.58 -14.80 -26.62
N GLY A 44 1.87 -15.91 -26.39
CA GLY A 44 2.39 -17.28 -26.58
C GLY A 44 3.32 -17.78 -25.47
N LYS A 45 3.93 -16.89 -24.68
CA LYS A 45 4.77 -17.24 -23.53
C LYS A 45 3.96 -17.41 -22.23
N ASN A 46 2.97 -16.54 -22.01
CA ASN A 46 2.13 -16.55 -20.81
C ASN A 46 0.69 -16.97 -21.13
N LYS A 47 0.23 -18.06 -20.52
CA LYS A 47 -1.15 -18.57 -20.70
C LYS A 47 -2.23 -17.60 -20.20
N ALA A 48 -1.87 -16.68 -19.31
CA ALA A 48 -2.80 -15.69 -18.77
C ALA A 48 -3.04 -14.49 -19.72
N PHE A 49 -2.25 -14.35 -20.80
CA PHE A 49 -2.33 -13.25 -21.76
C PHE A 49 -2.87 -13.76 -23.11
N GLU A 50 -4.02 -13.26 -23.53
CA GLU A 50 -4.72 -13.68 -24.74
C GLU A 50 -5.02 -12.51 -25.68
N LYS A 51 -5.23 -12.83 -26.97
CA LYS A 51 -5.79 -11.87 -27.93
C LYS A 51 -7.30 -11.72 -27.70
N PRO A 52 -7.85 -10.50 -27.77
CA PRO A 52 -9.26 -10.27 -27.58
C PRO A 52 -10.06 -10.89 -28.71
N LYS A 53 -11.20 -11.49 -28.36
CA LYS A 53 -12.13 -12.06 -29.35
C LYS A 53 -13.03 -10.94 -29.87
N PRO A 54 -13.05 -10.64 -31.17
CA PRO A 54 -13.88 -9.57 -31.71
C PRO A 54 -15.36 -9.92 -31.51
N ALA A 55 -16.06 -9.12 -30.71
CA ALA A 55 -17.49 -9.24 -30.45
C ALA A 55 -18.25 -8.07 -31.10
N LYS A 56 -19.26 -8.36 -31.94
CA LYS A 56 -20.09 -7.34 -32.60
C LYS A 56 -20.74 -6.43 -31.56
N GLY A 57 -20.52 -5.11 -31.68
CA GLY A 57 -21.15 -4.09 -30.85
C GLY A 57 -20.42 -3.70 -29.55
N LYS A 58 -19.24 -4.29 -29.26
CA LYS A 58 -18.38 -3.86 -28.15
C LYS A 58 -17.23 -2.99 -28.64
N ALA A 59 -16.75 -2.07 -27.79
CA ALA A 59 -15.57 -1.27 -28.07
C ALA A 59 -14.35 -2.17 -28.31
N GLU A 60 -13.47 -1.75 -29.22
CA GLU A 60 -12.30 -2.53 -29.62
C GLU A 60 -11.33 -2.70 -28.44
N ALA A 61 -11.20 -3.93 -27.96
CA ALA A 61 -10.25 -4.29 -26.92
C ALA A 61 -8.88 -4.58 -27.54
N HIS A 62 -7.82 -4.30 -26.80
CA HIS A 62 -6.45 -4.38 -27.28
C HIS A 62 -5.72 -5.63 -26.77
N PHE A 63 -6.04 -6.14 -25.59
CA PHE A 63 -5.58 -7.44 -25.07
C PHE A 63 -6.57 -8.00 -24.05
N SER A 64 -6.46 -9.29 -23.74
CA SER A 64 -7.29 -9.95 -22.73
C SER A 64 -6.44 -10.62 -21.67
N LEU A 65 -6.85 -10.49 -20.40
CA LEU A 65 -6.24 -11.21 -19.28
C LEU A 65 -7.19 -12.26 -18.74
N VAL A 66 -6.67 -13.47 -18.55
CA VAL A 66 -7.40 -14.57 -17.92
C VAL A 66 -7.24 -14.44 -16.41
N HIS A 67 -8.22 -13.81 -15.77
CA HIS A 67 -8.32 -13.76 -14.30
C HIS A 67 -9.02 -15.01 -13.77
N TYR A 68 -8.92 -15.22 -12.46
CA TYR A 68 -9.56 -16.37 -11.80
C TYR A 68 -11.09 -16.39 -11.96
N ALA A 69 -11.72 -15.21 -12.01
CA ALA A 69 -13.16 -15.03 -12.16
C ALA A 69 -13.63 -15.06 -13.62
N GLY A 70 -12.72 -14.96 -14.59
CA GLY A 70 -13.02 -14.93 -16.02
C GLY A 70 -12.01 -14.11 -16.82
N THR A 71 -12.14 -14.18 -18.15
CA THR A 71 -11.34 -13.37 -19.07
C THR A 71 -11.87 -11.95 -19.15
N VAL A 72 -10.99 -10.97 -19.02
CA VAL A 72 -11.33 -9.54 -19.10
C VAL A 72 -10.60 -8.93 -20.29
N ASP A 73 -11.37 -8.28 -21.15
CA ASP A 73 -10.89 -7.56 -22.32
C ASP A 73 -10.55 -6.10 -21.93
N TYR A 74 -9.29 -5.70 -22.10
CA TYR A 74 -8.80 -4.37 -21.74
C TYR A 74 -8.68 -3.46 -22.96
N ASN A 75 -9.13 -2.21 -22.79
CA ASN A 75 -8.85 -1.12 -23.71
C ASN A 75 -7.74 -0.24 -23.14
N ILE A 76 -6.66 -0.06 -23.91
CA ILE A 76 -5.46 0.68 -23.50
C ILE A 76 -5.50 2.16 -23.88
N THR A 77 -6.53 2.64 -24.58
CA THR A 77 -6.59 4.05 -24.99
C THR A 77 -6.52 4.99 -23.79
N GLY A 78 -5.57 5.92 -23.83
CA GLY A 78 -5.27 6.89 -22.78
C GLY A 78 -4.58 6.28 -21.55
N TRP A 79 -4.01 5.08 -21.62
CA TRP A 79 -3.31 4.48 -20.47
C TRP A 79 -2.03 5.22 -20.14
N LEU A 80 -1.24 5.61 -21.14
CA LEU A 80 -0.03 6.39 -20.89
C LEU A 80 -0.36 7.72 -20.22
N ASP A 81 -1.40 8.42 -20.68
CA ASP A 81 -1.83 9.68 -20.07
C ASP A 81 -2.38 9.49 -18.66
N LYS A 82 -3.22 8.46 -18.43
CA LYS A 82 -3.73 8.13 -17.09
C LYS A 82 -2.62 7.75 -16.11
N ASN A 83 -1.55 7.12 -16.58
CA ASN A 83 -0.45 6.69 -15.74
C ASN A 83 0.54 7.83 -15.44
N LYS A 84 0.66 8.79 -16.37
CA LYS A 84 1.39 10.05 -16.18
C LYS A 84 0.64 11.03 -15.28
N ASP A 85 -0.69 10.96 -15.29
CA ASP A 85 -1.61 11.89 -14.61
C ASP A 85 -1.23 13.37 -14.82
N PRO A 86 -1.10 13.84 -16.09
CA PRO A 86 -0.59 15.17 -16.37
C PRO A 86 -1.61 16.23 -15.97
N LEU A 87 -1.40 16.85 -14.81
CA LEU A 87 -2.12 18.03 -14.38
C LEU A 87 -1.40 19.30 -14.85
N ASN A 88 -2.15 20.36 -15.10
CA ASN A 88 -1.55 21.63 -15.51
C ASN A 88 -0.81 22.27 -14.32
N ASP A 89 0.52 22.30 -14.38
CA ASP A 89 1.38 22.87 -13.33
C ASP A 89 1.04 24.33 -12.98
N SER A 90 0.63 25.14 -13.96
CA SER A 90 0.25 26.53 -13.71
C SER A 90 -0.99 26.63 -12.83
N VAL A 91 -1.95 25.71 -13.02
CA VAL A 91 -3.17 25.63 -12.22
C VAL A 91 -2.87 25.10 -10.82
N LEU A 92 -2.02 24.08 -10.70
CA LEU A 92 -1.59 23.54 -9.41
C LEU A 92 -0.88 24.60 -8.56
N GLN A 93 0.04 25.36 -9.16
CA GLN A 93 0.74 26.45 -8.50
C GLN A 93 -0.20 27.59 -8.08
N LEU A 94 -1.20 27.89 -8.91
CA LEU A 94 -2.23 28.88 -8.58
C LEU A 94 -3.07 28.41 -7.37
N TYR A 95 -3.48 27.16 -7.34
CA TYR A 95 -4.27 26.59 -6.24
C TYR A 95 -3.47 26.49 -4.94
N GLY A 96 -2.18 26.16 -5.00
CA GLY A 96 -1.31 26.16 -3.83
C GLY A 96 -1.08 27.55 -3.24
N LYS A 97 -1.18 28.60 -4.05
CA LYS A 97 -1.12 30.00 -3.61
C LYS A 97 -2.50 30.62 -3.35
N SER A 98 -3.56 29.82 -3.32
CA SER A 98 -4.92 30.31 -3.11
C SER A 98 -5.07 30.99 -1.74
N SER A 99 -5.85 32.06 -1.68
CA SER A 99 -6.25 32.71 -0.43
C SER A 99 -7.19 31.85 0.41
N VAL A 100 -7.84 30.85 -0.19
CA VAL A 100 -8.68 29.89 0.52
C VAL A 100 -7.78 28.82 1.15
N LYS A 101 -7.64 28.86 2.48
CA LYS A 101 -6.77 27.94 3.22
C LYS A 101 -6.99 26.46 2.89
N LEU A 102 -8.24 26.03 2.71
CA LEU A 102 -8.55 24.64 2.34
C LEU A 102 -7.95 24.28 0.97
N MET A 103 -8.08 25.15 -0.03
CA MET A 103 -7.49 24.94 -1.36
C MET A 103 -5.97 24.89 -1.30
N ALA A 104 -5.33 25.84 -0.58
CA ALA A 104 -3.89 25.83 -0.39
C ALA A 104 -3.39 24.59 0.37
N THR A 105 -4.19 24.04 1.29
CA THR A 105 -3.87 22.81 2.03
C THR A 105 -4.02 21.55 1.18
N LEU A 106 -4.99 21.53 0.26
CA LEU A 106 -5.18 20.40 -0.67
C LEU A 106 -4.10 20.37 -1.76
N TYR A 107 -3.63 21.55 -2.19
CA TYR A 107 -2.63 21.72 -3.24
C TYR A 107 -1.34 22.30 -2.67
N VAL A 108 -0.75 21.65 -1.67
CA VAL A 108 0.49 22.11 -1.04
C VAL A 108 1.57 22.27 -2.10
N ALA A 109 2.07 23.50 -2.29
CA ALA A 109 3.22 23.73 -3.14
C ALA A 109 4.41 22.95 -2.58
N ALA A 110 5.11 22.19 -3.43
CA ALA A 110 6.35 21.52 -3.03
C ALA A 110 7.26 22.55 -2.33
N PRO A 111 7.90 22.19 -1.20
CA PRO A 111 8.76 23.12 -0.49
C PRO A 111 9.78 23.72 -1.46
N PRO A 112 10.00 25.05 -1.43
CA PRO A 112 10.93 25.69 -2.35
C PRO A 112 12.30 25.02 -2.23
N GLU A 113 12.87 24.62 -3.37
CA GLU A 113 14.23 24.08 -3.45
C GLU A 113 15.18 25.06 -2.76
N ASP A 114 15.80 24.63 -1.67
CA ASP A 114 16.81 25.39 -0.95
C ASP A 114 18.08 25.43 -1.81
N THR A 115 18.23 26.51 -2.58
CA THR A 115 19.30 26.74 -3.56
C THR A 115 20.69 26.94 -2.94
N THR A 116 20.83 26.71 -1.64
CA THR A 116 22.06 27.00 -0.88
C THR A 116 23.03 25.81 -0.77
N LYS A 117 22.66 24.59 -1.16
CA LYS A 117 23.61 23.45 -1.25
C LYS A 117 23.99 23.15 -2.71
N LYS A 118 25.16 23.68 -3.13
CA LYS A 118 25.88 23.20 -4.31
C LYS A 118 26.24 21.72 -4.11
N GLY A 119 25.49 20.81 -4.70
CA GLY A 119 25.87 19.38 -4.75
C GLY A 119 24.74 18.38 -4.98
N GLY A 120 23.50 18.72 -4.69
CA GLY A 120 22.36 17.82 -4.89
C GLY A 120 21.24 18.52 -5.62
N LYS A 121 21.26 18.49 -6.95
CA LYS A 121 20.02 18.75 -7.71
C LYS A 121 19.07 17.61 -7.39
N LYS A 122 18.21 17.77 -6.40
CA LYS A 122 16.94 17.02 -6.36
C LYS A 122 16.11 17.57 -7.53
N LYS A 123 16.47 17.18 -8.76
CA LYS A 123 15.70 17.55 -9.96
C LYS A 123 14.25 17.20 -9.66
N GLY A 124 13.38 18.20 -9.77
CA GLY A 124 11.93 18.05 -9.63
C GLY A 124 11.44 16.76 -10.28
N GLY A 125 10.68 16.01 -9.50
CA GLY A 125 9.92 14.82 -9.90
C GLY A 125 10.63 13.95 -10.93
N SER A 126 11.34 12.91 -10.47
CA SER A 126 11.15 11.63 -11.16
C SER A 126 9.64 11.49 -11.36
N MET A 127 9.19 11.37 -12.61
CA MET A 127 7.78 11.31 -12.95
C MET A 127 7.25 10.00 -12.38
N GLN A 128 6.99 10.00 -11.07
CA GLN A 128 6.52 8.84 -10.34
C GLN A 128 5.13 8.57 -10.87
N THR A 129 5.05 7.54 -11.71
CA THR A 129 3.80 7.17 -12.33
C THR A 129 2.84 6.65 -11.28
N VAL A 130 1.55 6.75 -11.60
CA VAL A 130 0.48 6.23 -10.74
C VAL A 130 0.69 4.75 -10.43
N SER A 131 1.09 3.94 -11.42
CA SER A 131 1.38 2.51 -11.25
C SER A 131 2.51 2.24 -10.26
N SER A 132 3.57 3.04 -10.25
CA SER A 132 4.70 2.88 -9.34
C SER A 132 4.28 3.14 -7.89
N GLN A 133 3.56 4.23 -7.65
CA GLN A 133 3.03 4.56 -6.32
C GLN A 133 2.06 3.48 -5.80
N PHE A 134 1.19 2.96 -6.67
CA PHE A 134 0.29 1.87 -6.31
C PHE A 134 1.04 0.58 -5.99
N ARG A 135 2.11 0.24 -6.74
CA ARG A 135 2.92 -0.96 -6.48
C ARG A 135 3.58 -0.89 -5.10
N GLU A 136 4.15 0.26 -4.74
CA GLU A 136 4.77 0.45 -3.41
C GLU A 136 3.76 0.29 -2.28
N ASN A 137 2.61 0.96 -2.39
CA ASN A 137 1.52 0.88 -1.41
C ASN A 137 0.97 -0.55 -1.30
N LEU A 138 0.81 -1.26 -2.42
CA LEU A 138 0.37 -2.64 -2.44
C LEU A 138 1.39 -3.57 -1.77
N GLY A 139 2.69 -3.36 -2.01
CA GLY A 139 3.77 -4.11 -1.34
C GLY A 139 3.73 -3.97 0.19
N LYS A 140 3.55 -2.74 0.69
CA LYS A 140 3.38 -2.46 2.13
C LYS A 140 2.12 -3.14 2.68
N LEU A 141 0.99 -3.00 1.99
CA LEU A 141 -0.27 -3.63 2.39
C LEU A 141 -0.16 -5.15 2.44
N MET A 142 0.43 -5.78 1.42
CA MET A 142 0.58 -7.23 1.33
C MET A 142 1.52 -7.77 2.43
N THR A 143 2.56 -7.03 2.78
CA THR A 143 3.45 -7.35 3.90
C THR A 143 2.69 -7.36 5.22
N ASN A 144 1.87 -6.32 5.46
CA ASN A 144 1.03 -6.23 6.65
C ASN A 144 -0.04 -7.33 6.69
N LEU A 145 -0.70 -7.63 5.57
CA LEU A 145 -1.71 -8.68 5.54
C LEU A 145 -1.12 -10.06 5.82
N ARG A 146 0.08 -10.37 5.28
CA ARG A 146 0.77 -11.64 5.51
C ARG A 146 1.26 -11.84 6.95
N SER A 147 1.52 -10.75 7.69
CA SER A 147 1.93 -10.84 9.10
C SER A 147 0.76 -11.02 10.07
N THR A 148 -0.48 -10.85 9.60
CA THR A 148 -1.70 -10.97 10.41
C THR A 148 -2.36 -12.35 10.31
N HIS A 149 -3.35 -12.62 11.16
CA HIS A 149 -4.21 -13.79 11.06
C HIS A 149 -5.48 -13.45 10.26
N PRO A 150 -5.60 -13.87 8.98
CA PRO A 150 -6.71 -13.44 8.14
C PRO A 150 -7.99 -14.24 8.45
N HIS A 151 -9.11 -13.52 8.53
CA HIS A 151 -10.46 -14.09 8.54
C HIS A 151 -11.15 -13.72 7.22
N PHE A 152 -11.67 -14.72 6.50
CA PHE A 152 -12.23 -14.52 5.17
C PHE A 152 -13.75 -14.49 5.18
N VAL A 153 -14.33 -13.47 4.55
CA VAL A 153 -15.75 -13.43 4.15
C VAL A 153 -15.81 -13.45 2.63
N ARG A 154 -16.49 -14.45 2.07
CA ARG A 154 -16.66 -14.58 0.60
C ARG A 154 -18.08 -14.19 0.22
N CYS A 155 -18.22 -12.99 -0.32
CA CYS A 155 -19.49 -12.49 -0.84
C CYS A 155 -19.77 -13.12 -2.22
N LEU A 156 -21.02 -13.54 -2.46
CA LEU A 156 -21.48 -14.06 -3.75
C LEU A 156 -22.55 -13.13 -4.30
N ILE A 157 -22.43 -12.78 -5.59
CA ILE A 157 -23.41 -11.96 -6.28
C ILE A 157 -24.59 -12.87 -6.68
N PRO A 158 -25.82 -12.57 -6.22
CA PRO A 158 -26.96 -13.45 -6.47
C PRO A 158 -27.53 -13.29 -7.88
N ASN A 159 -27.49 -12.09 -8.46
CA ASN A 159 -27.96 -11.80 -9.83
C ASN A 159 -27.34 -10.47 -10.32
N GLU A 160 -27.29 -10.28 -11.64
CA GLU A 160 -26.74 -9.04 -12.24
C GLU A 160 -27.72 -7.88 -12.23
N THR A 161 -29.03 -8.17 -12.17
CA THR A 161 -30.10 -7.16 -12.14
C THR A 161 -30.20 -6.39 -10.83
N LYS A 162 -29.42 -6.77 -9.80
CA LYS A 162 -29.45 -6.24 -8.44
C LYS A 162 -30.83 -6.35 -7.76
N THR A 163 -31.64 -7.32 -8.17
CA THR A 163 -32.97 -7.54 -7.62
C THR A 163 -32.87 -8.38 -6.33
N PRO A 164 -33.37 -7.91 -5.17
CA PRO A 164 -33.33 -8.71 -3.94
C PRO A 164 -34.20 -9.96 -4.07
N GLY A 165 -33.75 -11.08 -3.50
CA GLY A 165 -34.47 -12.36 -3.51
C GLY A 165 -34.35 -13.18 -4.82
N LEU A 166 -33.91 -12.57 -5.91
CA LEU A 166 -33.61 -13.28 -7.16
C LEU A 166 -32.22 -13.92 -7.09
N MET A 167 -32.12 -15.20 -7.46
CA MET A 167 -30.86 -15.95 -7.45
C MET A 167 -30.64 -16.67 -8.78
N GLU A 168 -29.56 -16.32 -9.45
CA GLU A 168 -29.14 -16.92 -10.71
C GLU A 168 -28.12 -18.04 -10.45
N ASN A 169 -28.61 -19.28 -10.49
CA ASN A 169 -27.83 -20.45 -10.13
C ASN A 169 -26.54 -20.60 -10.96
N PHE A 170 -26.58 -20.31 -12.26
CA PHE A 170 -25.42 -20.49 -13.14
C PHE A 170 -24.30 -19.51 -12.78
N LEU A 171 -24.66 -18.25 -12.50
CA LEU A 171 -23.74 -17.20 -12.04
C LEU A 171 -23.10 -17.58 -10.70
N VAL A 172 -23.88 -18.13 -9.77
CA VAL A 172 -23.40 -18.51 -8.44
C VAL A 172 -22.51 -19.75 -8.52
N ILE A 173 -22.87 -20.74 -9.34
CA ILE A 173 -22.03 -21.93 -9.59
C ILE A 173 -20.67 -21.53 -10.16
N HIS A 174 -20.65 -20.59 -11.11
CA HIS A 174 -19.41 -20.04 -11.66
C HIS A 174 -18.54 -19.42 -10.55
N GLN A 175 -19.12 -18.54 -9.73
CA GLN A 175 -18.41 -17.93 -8.59
C GLN A 175 -17.90 -18.95 -7.57
N LEU A 176 -18.69 -19.96 -7.21
CA LEU A 176 -18.28 -21.00 -6.25
C LEU A 176 -17.05 -21.79 -6.74
N ARG A 177 -16.97 -22.04 -8.05
CA ARG A 177 -15.82 -22.70 -8.70
C ARG A 177 -14.61 -21.78 -8.75
N CYS A 178 -14.76 -20.55 -9.25
CA CYS A 178 -13.67 -19.60 -9.39
C CYS A 178 -13.08 -19.15 -8.05
N ASN A 179 -13.92 -18.92 -7.03
CA ASN A 179 -13.48 -18.47 -5.70
C ASN A 179 -12.83 -19.59 -4.86
N GLY A 180 -12.74 -20.82 -5.36
CA GLY A 180 -12.19 -21.95 -4.60
C GLY A 180 -12.98 -22.28 -3.35
N VAL A 181 -14.31 -22.12 -3.40
CA VAL A 181 -15.16 -22.43 -2.24
C VAL A 181 -15.18 -23.93 -1.98
N LEU A 182 -15.28 -24.74 -3.03
CA LEU A 182 -15.28 -26.20 -2.90
C LEU A 182 -13.95 -26.73 -2.36
N GLU A 183 -12.83 -26.25 -2.86
CA GLU A 183 -11.48 -26.58 -2.36
C GLU A 183 -11.30 -26.13 -0.92
N GLY A 184 -11.77 -24.91 -0.59
CA GLY A 184 -11.76 -24.39 0.77
C GLY A 184 -12.54 -25.28 1.74
N ILE A 185 -13.78 -25.65 1.39
CA ILE A 185 -14.60 -26.56 2.20
C ILE A 185 -13.94 -27.93 2.32
N ARG A 186 -13.40 -28.47 1.23
CA ARG A 186 -12.71 -29.78 1.22
C ARG A 186 -11.51 -29.78 2.17
N ILE A 187 -10.73 -28.71 2.18
CA ILE A 187 -9.59 -28.54 3.10
C ILE A 187 -10.09 -28.31 4.54
N CYS A 188 -11.09 -27.48 4.77
CA CYS A 188 -11.64 -27.25 6.11
C CYS A 188 -12.26 -28.52 6.72
N ARG A 189 -12.86 -29.39 5.90
CA ARG A 189 -13.44 -30.67 6.35
C ARG A 189 -12.39 -31.72 6.66
N LYS A 190 -11.32 -31.80 5.85
CA LYS A 190 -10.21 -32.75 6.06
C LYS A 190 -9.21 -32.25 7.11
N GLY A 191 -9.08 -30.94 7.24
CA GLY A 191 -8.12 -30.27 8.10
C GLY A 191 -8.70 -29.94 9.47
N PHE A 192 -7.86 -29.27 10.25
CA PHE A 192 -8.16 -28.83 11.60
C PHE A 192 -8.03 -27.31 11.65
N PRO A 193 -9.14 -26.56 11.46
CA PRO A 193 -9.12 -25.11 11.34
C PRO A 193 -8.69 -24.42 12.63
N SER A 194 -9.08 -24.95 13.79
CA SER A 194 -8.76 -24.36 15.09
C SER A 194 -7.47 -24.95 15.65
N ARG A 195 -6.59 -24.08 16.17
CA ARG A 195 -5.26 -24.48 16.65
C ARG A 195 -4.93 -23.72 17.93
N ILE A 196 -4.57 -24.43 18.99
CA ILE A 196 -4.28 -23.85 20.30
C ILE A 196 -2.92 -24.33 20.78
N ILE A 197 -2.15 -23.43 21.39
CA ILE A 197 -0.85 -23.76 22.00
C ILE A 197 -1.08 -24.62 23.24
N TYR A 198 -0.24 -25.61 23.49
CA TYR A 198 -0.42 -26.53 24.63
C TYR A 198 -0.49 -25.83 25.99
N ALA A 199 0.27 -24.76 26.21
CA ALA A 199 0.22 -23.98 27.44
C ALA A 199 -1.16 -23.35 27.66
N ASP A 200 -1.69 -22.69 26.63
CA ASP A 200 -3.02 -22.07 26.67
C ASP A 200 -4.12 -23.12 26.83
N PHE A 201 -4.03 -24.25 26.10
CA PHE A 201 -5.01 -25.33 26.19
C PHE A 201 -5.07 -25.89 27.61
N LYS A 202 -3.92 -26.25 28.18
CA LYS A 202 -3.80 -26.72 29.57
C LYS A 202 -4.37 -25.70 30.54
N GLN A 203 -3.97 -24.42 30.44
CA GLN A 203 -4.43 -23.38 31.35
C GLN A 203 -5.95 -23.17 31.26
N ARG A 204 -6.50 -23.17 30.04
CA ARG A 204 -7.91 -22.88 29.79
C ARG A 204 -8.83 -24.01 30.21
N TYR A 205 -8.47 -25.26 29.92
CA TYR A 205 -9.33 -26.43 30.12
C TYR A 205 -9.01 -27.26 31.35
N LYS A 206 -7.94 -26.97 32.12
CA LYS A 206 -7.64 -27.68 33.38
C LYS A 206 -8.84 -27.74 34.34
N VAL A 207 -9.71 -26.72 34.32
CA VAL A 207 -10.92 -26.66 35.15
C VAL A 207 -11.93 -27.78 34.85
N LEU A 208 -11.93 -28.32 33.63
CA LEU A 208 -12.84 -29.41 33.24
C LEU A 208 -12.55 -30.67 34.07
N ASN A 209 -11.28 -30.99 34.28
CA ASN A 209 -10.87 -32.13 35.10
C ASN A 209 -9.52 -31.86 35.79
N ALA A 210 -9.58 -31.26 36.98
CA ALA A 210 -8.40 -30.90 37.75
C ALA A 210 -7.63 -32.12 38.29
N SER A 211 -8.30 -33.28 38.46
CA SER A 211 -7.71 -34.50 39.04
C SER A 211 -6.67 -35.17 38.13
N VAL A 212 -6.72 -34.88 36.83
CA VAL A 212 -5.87 -35.53 35.81
C VAL A 212 -4.46 -34.94 35.78
N ILE A 213 -4.30 -33.71 36.27
CA ILE A 213 -3.01 -33.01 36.32
C ILE A 213 -2.64 -32.84 37.81
N PRO A 214 -1.72 -33.69 38.34
CA PRO A 214 -1.31 -33.62 39.74
C PRO A 214 -0.80 -32.22 40.12
N GLU A 215 -1.26 -31.68 41.24
CA GLU A 215 -0.78 -30.38 41.73
C GLU A 215 0.67 -30.50 42.26
N GLY A 216 1.52 -29.56 41.88
CA GLY A 216 2.91 -29.46 42.37
C GLY A 216 3.97 -30.23 41.55
N GLN A 217 3.59 -31.08 40.61
CA GLN A 217 4.54 -31.73 39.69
C GLN A 217 4.59 -30.99 38.34
N PHE A 218 5.80 -30.62 37.90
CA PHE A 218 5.99 -30.07 36.56
C PHE A 218 5.70 -31.16 35.52
N MET A 219 4.55 -31.06 34.86
CA MET A 219 4.18 -31.90 33.74
C MET A 219 4.27 -31.09 32.45
N ASP A 220 4.98 -31.65 31.47
CA ASP A 220 5.09 -31.11 30.12
C ASP A 220 3.70 -30.77 29.55
N ASN A 221 3.58 -29.61 28.91
CA ASN A 221 2.29 -29.06 28.51
C ASN A 221 1.61 -29.93 27.45
N LYS A 222 2.38 -30.60 26.59
CA LYS A 222 1.85 -31.55 25.62
C LYS A 222 1.25 -32.77 26.32
N LYS A 223 2.02 -33.44 27.19
CA LYS A 223 1.54 -34.59 27.97
C LYS A 223 0.32 -34.26 28.86
N ALA A 224 0.32 -33.07 29.47
CA ALA A 224 -0.80 -32.59 30.26
C ALA A 224 -2.05 -32.39 29.40
N SER A 225 -1.91 -31.82 28.20
CA SER A 225 -3.01 -31.64 27.25
C SER A 225 -3.53 -32.98 26.71
N GLU A 226 -2.65 -33.94 26.44
CA GLU A 226 -3.01 -35.30 26.01
C GLU A 226 -3.83 -36.04 27.07
N LYS A 227 -3.38 -36.01 28.33
CA LYS A 227 -4.12 -36.61 29.44
C LYS A 227 -5.45 -35.91 29.68
N LEU A 228 -5.48 -34.59 29.62
CA LEU A 228 -6.71 -33.81 29.83
C LEU A 228 -7.74 -34.11 28.74
N LEU A 229 -7.37 -34.08 27.46
CA LEU A 229 -8.28 -34.44 26.36
C LEU A 229 -8.74 -35.89 26.43
N GLY A 230 -7.85 -36.82 26.77
CA GLY A 230 -8.22 -38.23 26.94
C GLY A 230 -9.10 -38.51 28.17
N SER A 231 -9.23 -37.55 29.09
CA SER A 231 -10.12 -37.67 30.25
C SER A 231 -11.52 -37.10 30.02
N ILE A 232 -11.70 -36.37 28.92
CA ILE A 232 -12.96 -35.75 28.53
C ILE A 232 -13.59 -36.66 27.45
N ASP A 233 -14.89 -36.88 27.52
CA ASP A 233 -15.61 -37.71 26.55
C ASP A 233 -15.80 -36.95 25.22
N VAL A 234 -14.73 -36.89 24.43
CA VAL A 234 -14.70 -36.28 23.10
C VAL A 234 -14.14 -37.24 22.06
N ASN A 235 -14.66 -37.17 20.84
CA ASN A 235 -14.21 -38.03 19.76
C ASN A 235 -12.74 -37.77 19.39
N HIS A 236 -11.91 -38.81 19.46
CA HIS A 236 -10.47 -38.75 19.17
C HIS A 236 -10.14 -38.44 17.70
N GLU A 237 -11.11 -38.56 16.78
CA GLU A 237 -10.92 -38.17 15.37
C GLU A 237 -11.03 -36.67 15.12
N ASP A 238 -11.62 -35.93 16.06
CA ASP A 238 -11.94 -34.51 15.90
C ASP A 238 -10.82 -33.60 16.43
N TYR A 239 -9.76 -34.18 16.98
CA TYR A 239 -8.54 -33.45 17.32
C TYR A 239 -7.26 -34.21 16.94
N LYS A 240 -6.15 -33.48 16.79
CA LYS A 240 -4.81 -34.03 16.55
C LYS A 240 -3.74 -33.26 17.32
N PHE A 241 -2.72 -33.99 17.78
CA PHE A 241 -1.57 -33.43 18.46
C PHE A 241 -0.45 -33.10 17.48
N GLY A 242 0.02 -31.85 17.50
CA GLY A 242 1.25 -31.45 16.81
C GLY A 242 2.46 -31.40 17.74
N HIS A 243 3.51 -30.72 17.29
CA HIS A 243 4.72 -30.49 18.09
C HIS A 243 4.51 -29.45 19.19
N THR A 244 3.91 -28.30 18.87
CA THR A 244 3.73 -27.17 19.80
C THR A 244 2.26 -26.82 20.05
N LYS A 245 1.35 -27.33 19.21
CA LYS A 245 -0.07 -26.99 19.22
C LYS A 245 -0.92 -28.24 19.12
N VAL A 246 -2.13 -28.16 19.67
CA VAL A 246 -3.23 -29.09 19.44
C VAL A 246 -4.18 -28.50 18.39
N PHE A 247 -4.71 -29.37 17.54
CA PHE A 247 -5.50 -29.04 16.37
C PHE A 247 -6.91 -29.61 16.53
N PHE A 248 -7.95 -28.83 16.25
CA PHE A 248 -9.35 -29.23 16.39
C PHE A 248 -10.11 -29.06 15.09
N LYS A 249 -11.04 -29.98 14.81
CA LYS A 249 -12.06 -29.79 13.79
C LYS A 249 -13.02 -28.69 14.20
N ALA A 250 -13.76 -28.16 13.21
CA ALA A 250 -14.81 -27.20 13.47
C ALA A 250 -15.88 -27.80 14.40
N GLY A 251 -16.38 -27.01 15.36
CA GLY A 251 -17.40 -27.43 16.32
C GLY A 251 -16.84 -27.96 17.64
N LEU A 252 -15.80 -28.82 17.63
CA LEU A 252 -15.28 -29.45 18.85
C LEU A 252 -14.81 -28.43 19.90
N LEU A 253 -14.17 -27.34 19.46
CA LEU A 253 -13.73 -26.29 20.38
C LEU A 253 -14.92 -25.58 21.07
N GLY A 254 -16.04 -25.42 20.37
CA GLY A 254 -17.27 -24.85 20.96
C GLY A 254 -17.82 -25.75 22.06
N VAL A 255 -17.86 -27.06 21.82
CA VAL A 255 -18.28 -28.05 22.84
C VAL A 255 -17.38 -27.99 24.07
N LEU A 256 -16.06 -27.87 23.90
CA LEU A 256 -15.13 -27.73 25.02
C LEU A 256 -15.32 -26.42 25.80
N GLU A 257 -15.70 -25.32 25.14
CA GLU A 257 -16.06 -24.07 25.82
C GLU A 257 -17.38 -24.19 26.57
N GLU A 258 -18.41 -24.81 26.00
CA GLU A 258 -19.70 -25.03 26.67
C GLU A 258 -19.53 -25.84 27.96
N MET A 259 -18.83 -26.98 27.89
CA MET A 259 -18.50 -27.79 29.08
C MET A 259 -17.73 -27.00 30.14
N ARG A 260 -16.87 -26.07 29.70
CA ARG A 260 -16.06 -25.24 30.58
C ARG A 260 -16.92 -24.18 31.25
N ASP A 261 -17.81 -23.53 30.51
CA ASP A 261 -18.69 -22.50 31.01
C ASP A 261 -19.68 -23.05 32.04
N GLU A 262 -20.22 -24.25 31.83
CA GLU A 262 -21.03 -24.94 32.84
C GLU A 262 -20.27 -25.16 34.14
N LYS A 263 -19.02 -25.61 34.06
CA LYS A 263 -18.18 -25.84 35.25
C LYS A 263 -17.81 -24.53 35.93
N LEU A 264 -17.48 -23.50 35.16
CA LEU A 264 -17.17 -22.17 35.67
C LEU A 264 -18.38 -21.53 36.32
N ALA A 265 -19.59 -21.67 35.77
CA ALA A 265 -20.81 -21.14 36.37
C ALA A 265 -21.03 -21.68 37.79
N SER A 266 -20.80 -22.99 38.00
CA SER A 266 -20.86 -23.60 39.33
C SER A 266 -19.81 -23.04 40.30
N LEU A 267 -18.54 -22.97 39.88
CA LEU A 267 -17.44 -22.48 40.72
C LEU A 267 -17.58 -20.99 41.03
N VAL A 268 -17.91 -20.17 40.03
CA VAL A 268 -18.14 -18.73 40.19
C VAL A 268 -19.34 -18.50 41.11
N GLY A 269 -20.39 -19.32 41.03
CA GLY A 269 -21.51 -19.28 41.97
C GLY A 269 -21.06 -19.48 43.42
N MET A 270 -20.15 -20.41 43.69
CA MET A 270 -19.57 -20.62 45.03
C MET A 270 -18.74 -19.42 45.50
N VAL A 271 -17.89 -18.87 44.62
CA VAL A 271 -17.10 -17.66 44.94
C VAL A 271 -18.01 -16.48 45.23
N GLN A 272 -19.03 -16.25 44.39
CA GLN A 272 -20.02 -15.20 44.59
C GLN A 272 -20.78 -15.37 45.91
N ALA A 273 -21.14 -16.60 46.29
CA ALA A 273 -21.78 -16.88 47.57
C ALA A 273 -20.86 -16.54 48.76
N LEU A 274 -19.58 -16.88 48.69
CA LEU A 274 -18.58 -16.52 49.70
C LEU A 274 -18.39 -15.00 49.79
N SER A 275 -18.25 -14.31 48.65
CA SER A 275 -18.11 -12.85 48.63
C SER A 275 -19.36 -12.15 49.18
N ARG A 276 -20.56 -12.58 48.79
CA ARG A 276 -21.82 -12.04 49.33
C ARG A 276 -21.93 -12.30 50.83
N GLY A 277 -21.56 -13.50 51.29
CA GLY A 277 -21.51 -13.85 52.71
C GLY A 277 -20.52 -12.99 53.49
N PHE A 278 -19.31 -12.77 52.97
CA PHE A 278 -18.31 -11.89 53.57
C PHE A 278 -18.82 -10.44 53.69
N LEU A 279 -19.37 -9.88 52.61
CA LEU A 279 -19.90 -8.52 52.59
C LEU A 279 -21.06 -8.36 53.60
N MET A 280 -21.99 -9.31 53.63
CA MET A 280 -23.14 -9.25 54.55
C MET A 280 -22.74 -9.45 56.00
N ARG A 281 -21.75 -10.30 56.32
CA ARG A 281 -21.23 -10.41 57.69
C ARG A 281 -20.58 -9.10 58.14
N ARG A 282 -19.80 -8.46 57.27
CA ARG A 282 -19.18 -7.15 57.59
C ARG A 282 -20.22 -6.06 57.77
N GLU A 283 -21.27 -6.06 56.94
CA GLU A 283 -22.37 -5.10 57.09
C GLU A 283 -23.22 -5.40 58.35
N PHE A 284 -23.44 -6.68 58.67
CA PHE A 284 -24.13 -7.09 59.89
C PHE A 284 -23.39 -6.65 61.16
N THR A 285 -22.05 -6.77 61.19
CA THR A 285 -21.25 -6.22 62.30
C THR A 285 -21.46 -4.72 62.46
N LYS A 286 -21.46 -3.94 61.35
CA LYS A 286 -21.78 -2.51 61.41
C LYS A 286 -23.20 -2.24 61.89
N MET A 287 -24.18 -3.05 61.49
CA MET A 287 -25.56 -2.94 61.98
C MET A 287 -25.63 -3.21 63.50
N MET A 288 -24.82 -4.15 64.01
CA MET A 288 -24.74 -4.43 65.43
C MET A 288 -24.06 -3.31 66.21
N GLU A 289 -22.94 -2.80 65.73
CA GLU A 289 -22.27 -1.62 66.29
C GLU A 289 -23.22 -0.42 66.32
N ARG A 290 -24.03 -0.19 65.26
CA ARG A 290 -25.06 0.85 65.23
C ARG A 290 -26.12 0.62 66.31
N ARG A 291 -26.61 -0.62 66.49
CA ARG A 291 -27.60 -0.93 67.53
C ARG A 291 -27.06 -0.62 68.93
N ASP A 292 -25.85 -1.05 69.24
CA ASP A 292 -25.25 -0.86 70.55
C ASP A 292 -24.88 0.63 70.79
N SER A 293 -24.45 1.33 69.72
CA SER A 293 -24.27 2.77 69.74
C SER A 293 -25.58 3.51 70.02
N VAL A 294 -26.72 3.08 69.46
CA VAL A 294 -28.03 3.68 69.74
C VAL A 294 -28.37 3.58 71.24
N PHE A 295 -28.16 2.42 71.88
CA PHE A 295 -28.38 2.29 73.32
C PHE A 295 -27.47 3.20 74.13
N THR A 296 -26.20 3.27 73.77
CA THR A 296 -25.21 4.14 74.41
C THR A 296 -25.60 5.62 74.27
N ILE A 297 -26.02 6.04 73.07
CA ILE A 297 -26.50 7.41 72.81
C ILE A 297 -27.76 7.71 73.64
N GLN A 298 -28.75 6.82 73.63
CA GLN A 298 -29.98 7.00 74.41
C GLN A 298 -29.70 7.14 75.90
N TYR A 299 -28.83 6.29 76.46
CA TYR A 299 -28.43 6.35 77.86
C TYR A 299 -27.67 7.65 78.17
N ASN A 300 -26.70 8.03 77.34
CA ASN A 300 -25.91 9.24 77.54
C ASN A 300 -26.76 10.50 77.41
N ILE A 301 -27.71 10.57 76.48
CA ILE A 301 -28.64 11.70 76.36
C ILE A 301 -29.48 11.81 77.64
N ARG A 302 -30.04 10.70 78.15
CA ARG A 302 -30.81 10.71 79.40
C ARG A 302 -29.96 11.18 80.59
N SER A 303 -28.76 10.62 80.73
CA SER A 303 -27.80 10.99 81.79
C SER A 303 -27.38 12.46 81.68
N PHE A 304 -27.07 12.94 80.48
CA PHE A 304 -26.74 14.34 80.23
C PHE A 304 -27.91 15.27 80.54
N MET A 305 -29.15 14.90 80.19
CA MET A 305 -30.33 15.70 80.52
C MET A 305 -30.53 15.87 82.03
N ASN A 306 -30.15 14.87 82.83
CA ASN A 306 -30.16 14.95 84.30
C ASN A 306 -29.01 15.83 84.85
N VAL A 307 -27.83 15.78 84.24
CA VAL A 307 -26.61 16.40 84.77
C VAL A 307 -26.36 17.81 84.19
N LYS A 308 -26.94 18.18 83.04
CA LYS A 308 -26.70 19.47 82.35
C LYS A 308 -27.07 20.68 83.20
N THR A 309 -28.03 20.55 84.10
CA THR A 309 -28.48 21.62 85.00
C THR A 309 -27.66 21.67 86.30
N TRP A 310 -26.89 20.62 86.60
CA TRP A 310 -26.11 20.48 87.84
C TRP A 310 -24.98 21.53 87.91
N PRO A 311 -24.88 22.31 88.99
CA PRO A 311 -23.90 23.40 89.10
C PRO A 311 -22.44 22.98 88.88
N TRP A 312 -22.03 21.82 89.42
CA TRP A 312 -20.67 21.30 89.28
C TRP A 312 -20.31 20.93 87.83
N MET A 313 -21.28 20.40 87.05
CA MET A 313 -21.04 20.08 85.64
C MET A 313 -20.88 21.35 84.78
N LYS A 314 -21.63 22.42 85.10
CA LYS A 314 -21.49 23.73 84.44
C LYS A 314 -20.11 24.34 84.69
N VAL A 315 -19.55 24.17 85.89
CA VAL A 315 -18.17 24.59 86.20
C VAL A 315 -17.17 23.75 85.40
N TYR A 316 -17.32 22.43 85.38
CA TYR A 316 -16.47 21.54 84.57
C TYR A 316 -16.46 21.90 83.08
N PHE A 317 -17.62 22.19 82.47
CA PHE A 317 -17.69 22.61 81.07
C PHE A 317 -17.02 23.95 80.78
N LYS A 318 -16.96 24.87 81.76
CA LYS A 318 -16.23 26.14 81.62
C LYS A 318 -14.71 25.95 81.77
N ILE A 319 -14.28 24.99 82.59
CA ILE A 319 -12.86 24.73 82.88
C ILE A 319 -12.23 23.80 81.83
N LYS A 320 -12.96 22.79 81.31
CA LYS A 320 -12.43 21.78 80.39
C LYS A 320 -11.76 22.35 79.13
N PRO A 321 -12.32 23.34 78.41
CA PRO A 321 -11.66 23.94 77.23
C PRO A 321 -10.39 24.74 77.56
N LEU A 322 -10.20 25.13 78.82
CA LEU A 322 -9.00 25.84 79.29
C LEU A 322 -7.83 24.88 79.55
N LEU A 323 -8.08 23.56 79.57
CA LEU A 323 -7.07 22.50 79.73
C LEU A 323 -6.53 22.10 78.34
N LYS A 324 -5.73 22.99 77.74
CA LYS A 324 -5.19 22.90 76.36
C LYS A 324 -4.25 21.73 76.03
N SER A 325 -3.78 20.95 77.00
CA SER A 325 -2.60 20.10 76.83
C SER A 325 -2.85 18.74 76.18
N ALA A 326 -4.00 18.08 76.44
CA ALA A 326 -4.18 16.68 76.03
C ALA A 326 -4.64 16.50 74.57
N GLU A 327 -5.43 17.43 74.04
CA GLU A 327 -5.98 17.34 72.69
C GLU A 327 -4.95 17.73 71.63
N THR A 328 -4.13 18.74 71.93
CA THR A 328 -3.03 19.21 71.07
C THR A 328 -1.90 18.18 70.92
N GLU A 329 -1.61 17.39 71.97
CA GLU A 329 -0.60 16.32 71.93
C GLU A 329 -1.03 15.16 71.00
N LYS A 330 -2.31 14.79 71.04
CA LYS A 330 -2.86 13.74 70.18
C LYS A 330 -2.90 14.16 68.71
N GLU A 331 -3.25 15.42 68.44
CA GLU A 331 -3.20 15.99 67.09
C GLU A 331 -1.76 16.04 66.56
N LEU A 332 -0.80 16.45 67.39
CA LEU A 332 0.61 16.49 67.01
C LEU A 332 1.17 15.10 66.70
N ALA A 333 0.79 14.07 67.46
CA ALA A 333 1.19 12.69 67.22
C ALA A 333 0.64 12.16 65.88
N ASN A 334 -0.66 12.36 65.60
CA ASN A 334 -1.25 11.97 64.32
C ASN A 334 -0.63 12.73 63.14
N MET A 335 -0.33 14.02 63.32
CA MET A 335 0.32 14.82 62.27
C MET A 335 1.73 14.32 61.98
N LYS A 336 2.50 13.90 63.00
CA LYS A 336 3.83 13.29 62.81
C LYS A 336 3.75 11.97 62.03
N GLU A 337 2.86 11.06 62.41
CA GLU A 337 2.71 9.77 61.72
C GLU A 337 2.32 9.97 60.25
N ASN A 338 1.35 10.86 59.98
CA ASN A 338 0.94 11.19 58.61
C ASN A 338 2.07 11.83 57.80
N TYR A 339 2.85 12.71 58.42
CA TYR A 339 3.99 13.36 57.79
C TYR A 339 5.08 12.35 57.40
N GLU A 340 5.46 11.46 58.32
CA GLU A 340 6.47 10.41 58.06
C GLU A 340 6.02 9.43 56.96
N LYS A 341 4.74 9.05 56.98
CA LYS A 341 4.16 8.20 55.94
C LYS A 341 4.16 8.89 54.58
N MET A 342 3.72 10.15 54.51
CA MET A 342 3.77 10.93 53.26
C MET A 342 5.19 11.07 52.74
N GLN A 343 6.16 11.32 53.61
CA GLN A 343 7.55 11.48 53.23
C GLN A 343 8.12 10.17 52.62
N THR A 344 7.79 9.04 53.24
CA THR A 344 8.20 7.71 52.77
C THR A 344 7.56 7.36 51.42
N ASP A 345 6.26 7.60 51.28
CA ASP A 345 5.53 7.31 50.04
C ASP A 345 5.97 8.23 48.90
N LEU A 346 6.23 9.51 49.19
CA LEU A 346 6.78 10.46 48.23
C LEU A 346 8.18 10.03 47.75
N ALA A 347 9.06 9.61 48.66
CA ALA A 347 10.39 9.13 48.29
C ALA A 347 10.33 7.90 47.37
N LYS A 348 9.47 6.92 47.69
CA LYS A 348 9.25 5.74 46.84
C LYS A 348 8.67 6.10 45.47
N ALA A 349 7.70 7.03 45.43
CA ALA A 349 7.08 7.48 44.20
C ALA A 349 8.08 8.22 43.30
N LEU A 350 8.91 9.09 43.86
CA LEU A 350 9.96 9.81 43.13
C LEU A 350 11.03 8.86 42.57
N ALA A 351 11.46 7.86 43.36
CA ALA A 351 12.40 6.84 42.89
C ALA A 351 11.83 6.04 41.71
N LYS A 352 10.57 5.60 41.82
CA LYS A 352 9.90 4.86 40.74
C LYS A 352 9.64 5.73 39.50
N LYS A 353 9.31 7.01 39.69
CA LYS A 353 9.15 7.97 38.59
C LYS A 353 10.46 8.10 37.81
N LYS A 354 11.58 8.27 38.50
CA LYS A 354 12.91 8.37 37.87
C LYS A 354 13.27 7.12 37.06
N GLU A 355 13.06 5.93 37.62
CA GLU A 355 13.31 4.66 36.91
C GLU A 355 12.47 4.53 35.63
N LEU A 356 11.20 4.96 35.67
CA LEU A 356 10.31 4.93 34.51
C LEU A 356 10.67 6.00 33.47
N GLU A 357 11.10 7.18 33.89
CA GLU A 357 11.58 8.23 33.00
C GLU A 357 12.85 7.77 32.26
N GLU A 358 13.81 7.14 32.93
CA GLU A 358 15.00 6.57 32.31
C GLU A 358 14.64 5.51 31.24
N LYS A 359 13.70 4.61 31.55
CA LYS A 359 13.19 3.62 30.57
C LYS A 359 12.46 4.27 29.39
N MET A 360 11.71 5.34 29.63
CA MET A 360 11.00 6.05 28.58
C MET A 360 11.98 6.77 27.64
N VAL A 361 13.02 7.39 28.19
CA VAL A 361 14.09 8.02 27.39
C VAL A 361 14.79 6.97 26.53
N ALA A 362 15.13 5.80 27.08
CA ALA A 362 15.73 4.71 26.30
C ALA A 362 14.85 4.27 25.12
N MET A 363 13.54 4.08 25.32
CA MET A 363 12.63 3.73 24.21
C MET A 363 12.46 4.86 23.18
N VAL A 364 12.50 6.12 23.61
CA VAL A 364 12.48 7.27 22.69
C VAL A 364 13.77 7.33 21.88
N GLN A 365 14.91 7.04 22.50
CA GLN A 365 16.19 6.95 21.80
C GLN A 365 16.18 5.83 20.76
N GLU A 366 15.75 4.62 21.11
CA GLU A 366 15.62 3.51 20.14
C GLU A 366 14.71 3.88 18.97
N LYS A 367 13.59 4.57 19.24
CA LYS A 367 12.70 5.07 18.18
C LYS A 367 13.41 6.08 17.27
N ASN A 368 14.18 7.01 17.85
CA ASN A 368 14.91 8.02 17.09
C ASN A 368 16.04 7.38 16.26
N ASP A 369 16.77 6.42 16.81
CA ASP A 369 17.82 5.67 16.11
C ASP A 369 17.23 4.89 14.93
N LEU A 370 16.09 4.21 15.13
CA LEU A 370 15.37 3.54 14.04
C LEU A 370 14.85 4.54 12.99
N ALA A 371 14.38 5.72 13.41
CA ALA A 371 13.93 6.75 12.47
C ALA A 371 15.09 7.32 11.64
N LEU A 372 16.26 7.52 12.24
CA LEU A 372 17.48 7.92 11.54
C LEU A 372 17.95 6.83 10.57
N GLN A 373 17.92 5.56 10.99
CA GLN A 373 18.24 4.44 10.12
C GLN A 373 17.29 4.36 8.92
N VAL A 374 15.97 4.50 9.14
CA VAL A 374 14.97 4.53 8.06
C VAL A 374 15.19 5.72 7.12
N ALA A 375 15.56 6.90 7.65
CA ALA A 375 15.88 8.06 6.82
C ALA A 375 17.13 7.83 5.96
N ALA A 376 18.20 7.27 6.54
CA ALA A 376 19.42 6.92 5.82
C ALA A 376 19.17 5.84 4.75
N ASP A 377 18.40 4.81 5.08
CA ASP A 377 18.01 3.76 4.13
C ASP A 377 17.11 4.32 3.01
N SER A 378 16.26 5.30 3.31
CA SER A 378 15.46 6.01 2.31
C SER A 378 16.33 6.88 1.39
N GLU A 379 17.39 7.51 1.90
CA GLU A 379 18.35 8.27 1.08
C GLU A 379 19.15 7.32 0.18
N ASN A 380 19.66 6.22 0.73
CA ASN A 380 20.32 5.17 -0.04
C ASN A 380 19.41 4.58 -1.14
N LEU A 381 18.11 4.44 -0.85
CA LEU A 381 17.12 4.01 -1.84
C LEU A 381 16.99 5.05 -2.96
N ASN A 382 16.87 6.35 -2.63
CA ASN A 382 16.81 7.42 -3.62
C ASN A 382 18.07 7.44 -4.51
N ASP A 383 19.26 7.24 -3.94
CA ASP A 383 20.51 7.15 -4.69
C ASP A 383 20.55 5.91 -5.60
N ALA A 384 19.96 4.81 -5.17
CA ALA A 384 19.80 3.62 -6.01
C ALA A 384 18.78 3.85 -7.14
N GLU A 385 17.69 4.55 -6.86
CA GLU A 385 16.69 4.95 -7.86
C GLU A 385 17.27 5.90 -8.89
N GLU A 386 18.04 6.92 -8.50
CA GLU A 386 18.70 7.83 -9.45
C GLU A 386 19.69 7.09 -10.35
N ARG A 387 20.48 6.16 -9.78
CA ARG A 387 21.36 5.29 -10.56
C ARG A 387 20.57 4.41 -11.53
N CYS A 388 19.44 3.85 -11.08
CA CYS A 388 18.57 3.03 -11.91
C CYS A 388 17.97 3.85 -13.07
N GLU A 389 17.44 5.04 -12.80
CA GLU A 389 16.90 5.95 -13.82
C GLU A 389 17.99 6.39 -14.81
N GLY A 390 19.20 6.67 -14.32
CA GLY A 390 20.37 6.96 -15.14
C GLY A 390 20.71 5.81 -16.10
N LEU A 391 20.71 4.57 -15.59
CA LEU A 391 20.91 3.36 -16.41
C LEU A 391 19.78 3.16 -17.42
N ILE A 392 18.52 3.41 -17.06
CA ILE A 392 17.38 3.33 -17.99
C ILE A 392 17.58 4.35 -19.13
N LYS A 393 17.92 5.61 -18.82
CA LYS A 393 18.19 6.63 -19.85
C LYS A 393 19.36 6.23 -20.76
N SER A 394 20.42 5.65 -20.19
CA SER A 394 21.56 5.16 -20.95
C SER A 394 21.17 3.99 -21.86
N LYS A 395 20.39 3.02 -21.35
CA LYS A 395 19.84 1.91 -22.12
C LYS A 395 19.05 2.41 -23.33
N ILE A 396 18.18 3.41 -23.14
CA ILE A 396 17.41 4.02 -24.24
C ILE A 396 18.32 4.57 -25.34
N GLN A 397 19.37 5.30 -24.95
CA GLN A 397 20.33 5.86 -25.91
C GLN A 397 21.15 4.78 -26.62
N LEU A 398 21.53 3.72 -25.89
CA LEU A 398 22.26 2.59 -26.45
C LEU A 398 21.39 1.76 -27.42
N GLU A 399 20.12 1.53 -27.09
CA GLU A 399 19.17 0.86 -27.98
C GLU A 399 18.92 1.67 -29.26
N ALA A 400 18.81 3.00 -29.14
CA ALA A 400 18.68 3.88 -30.31
C ALA A 400 19.93 3.82 -31.20
N LYS A 401 21.13 3.91 -30.60
CA LYS A 401 22.40 3.77 -31.34
C LYS A 401 22.53 2.41 -31.99
N LEU A 402 22.21 1.33 -31.27
CA LEU A 402 22.25 -0.03 -31.80
C LEU A 402 21.37 -0.15 -33.04
N LYS A 403 20.12 0.35 -32.96
CA LYS A 403 19.19 0.32 -34.08
C LYS A 403 19.71 1.09 -35.29
N GLU A 404 20.17 2.33 -35.09
CA GLU A 404 20.76 3.16 -36.17
C GLU A 404 21.99 2.48 -36.80
N THR A 405 22.89 1.91 -35.98
CA THR A 405 24.07 1.19 -36.49
C THR A 405 23.71 -0.10 -37.21
N THR A 406 22.60 -0.76 -36.84
CA THR A 406 22.14 -1.98 -37.50
C THR A 406 21.53 -1.65 -38.85
N GLU A 407 20.64 -0.65 -38.93
CA GLU A 407 20.08 -0.17 -40.20
C GLU A 407 21.19 0.28 -41.17
N ARG A 408 22.19 1.03 -40.67
CA ARG A 408 23.33 1.44 -41.49
C ARG A 408 24.21 0.26 -41.92
N LEU A 409 24.36 -0.77 -41.07
CA LEU A 409 25.11 -1.97 -41.44
C LEU A 409 24.37 -2.74 -42.55
N GLU A 410 23.04 -2.88 -42.45
CA GLU A 410 22.21 -3.51 -43.47
C GLU A 410 22.32 -2.77 -44.82
N ASP A 411 22.27 -1.43 -44.81
CA ASP A 411 22.46 -0.61 -46.02
C ASP A 411 23.85 -0.82 -46.66
N GLU A 412 24.91 -0.88 -45.85
CA GLU A 412 26.29 -1.12 -46.32
C GLU A 412 26.48 -2.56 -46.80
N GLU A 413 25.82 -3.54 -46.19
CA GLU A 413 25.81 -4.94 -46.65
C GLU A 413 25.10 -5.07 -48.00
N GLU A 414 23.97 -4.38 -48.20
CA GLU A 414 23.29 -4.31 -49.49
C GLU A 414 24.18 -3.64 -50.54
N MET A 415 24.80 -2.50 -50.22
CA MET A 415 25.71 -1.79 -51.12
C MET A 415 26.93 -2.65 -51.49
N ASN A 416 27.49 -3.39 -50.53
CA ASN A 416 28.61 -4.30 -50.77
C ASN A 416 28.19 -5.49 -51.65
N ALA A 417 26.98 -6.03 -51.44
CA ALA A 417 26.43 -7.06 -52.33
C ALA A 417 26.25 -6.54 -53.76
N GLU A 418 25.75 -5.31 -53.95
CA GLU A 418 25.66 -4.65 -55.25
C GLU A 418 27.03 -4.43 -55.90
N LEU A 419 28.01 -3.93 -55.13
CA LEU A 419 29.38 -3.72 -55.60
C LEU A 419 30.05 -5.04 -55.98
N THR A 420 29.84 -6.10 -55.20
CA THR A 420 30.35 -7.44 -55.50
C THR A 420 29.73 -8.01 -56.78
N ALA A 421 28.41 -7.80 -56.97
CA ALA A 421 27.73 -8.19 -58.19
C ALA A 421 28.24 -7.42 -59.42
N LYS A 422 28.46 -6.10 -59.31
CA LYS A 422 29.07 -5.27 -60.36
C LYS A 422 30.51 -5.68 -60.65
N LYS A 423 31.31 -5.90 -59.61
CA LYS A 423 32.69 -6.37 -59.72
C LYS A 423 32.75 -7.68 -60.50
N ARG A 424 31.89 -8.65 -60.18
CA ARG A 424 31.84 -9.93 -60.88
C ARG A 424 31.54 -9.76 -62.38
N LYS A 425 30.59 -8.89 -62.73
CA LYS A 425 30.31 -8.56 -64.14
C LYS A 425 31.51 -7.94 -64.85
N LEU A 426 32.21 -7.00 -64.20
CA LEU A 426 33.41 -6.39 -64.76
C LEU A 426 34.58 -7.38 -64.87
N GLU A 427 34.74 -8.29 -63.90
CA GLU A 427 35.73 -9.37 -63.97
C GLU A 427 35.43 -10.33 -65.13
N ASP A 428 34.16 -10.70 -65.33
CA ASP A 428 33.70 -11.52 -66.45
C ASP A 428 34.00 -10.80 -67.78
N GLU A 429 33.60 -9.53 -67.95
CA GLU A 429 33.89 -8.71 -69.14
C GLU A 429 35.40 -8.56 -69.41
N CYS A 430 36.21 -8.31 -68.37
CA CYS A 430 37.66 -8.24 -68.51
C CYS A 430 38.27 -9.58 -68.93
N SER A 431 37.71 -10.70 -68.47
CA SER A 431 38.19 -12.03 -68.83
C SER A 431 37.85 -12.38 -70.29
N GLU A 432 36.67 -11.98 -70.77
CA GLU A 432 36.28 -12.11 -72.18
C GLU A 432 37.18 -11.27 -73.08
N LEU A 433 37.40 -9.99 -72.73
CA LEU A 433 38.29 -9.12 -73.50
C LEU A 433 39.74 -9.64 -73.55
N LYS A 434 40.26 -10.20 -72.44
CA LYS A 434 41.58 -10.83 -72.43
C LYS A 434 41.65 -12.03 -73.37
N LYS A 435 40.61 -12.87 -73.36
CA LYS A 435 40.53 -14.02 -74.26
C LYS A 435 40.47 -13.59 -75.73
N ASP A 436 39.69 -12.55 -76.03
CA ASP A 436 39.61 -11.99 -77.37
C ASP A 436 40.97 -11.42 -77.84
N ILE A 437 41.73 -10.79 -76.93
CA ILE A 437 43.09 -10.32 -77.22
C ILE A 437 44.02 -11.51 -77.49
N ASP A 438 44.02 -12.54 -76.65
CA ASP A 438 44.86 -13.72 -76.83
C ASP A 438 44.54 -14.45 -78.15
N ASP A 439 43.25 -14.56 -78.51
CA ASP A 439 42.79 -15.14 -79.77
C ASP A 439 43.25 -14.28 -80.98
N LEU A 440 43.18 -12.94 -80.85
CA LEU A 440 43.67 -12.01 -81.87
C LEU A 440 45.19 -12.10 -82.06
N GLU A 441 45.97 -12.20 -80.98
CA GLU A 441 47.42 -12.38 -81.01
C GLU A 441 47.81 -13.70 -81.71
N LEU A 442 47.07 -14.79 -81.45
CA LEU A 442 47.27 -16.06 -82.14
C LEU A 442 46.97 -15.95 -83.65
N THR A 443 45.92 -15.24 -84.05
CA THR A 443 45.67 -14.98 -85.48
C THR A 443 46.76 -14.12 -86.11
N LEU A 444 47.28 -13.11 -85.40
CA LEU A 444 48.33 -12.24 -85.91
C LEU A 444 49.63 -13.01 -86.15
N ALA A 445 50.04 -13.86 -85.19
CA ALA A 445 51.19 -14.74 -85.33
C ALA A 445 51.05 -15.72 -86.51
N LYS A 446 49.83 -16.20 -86.79
CA LYS A 446 49.56 -17.06 -87.95
C LYS A 446 49.75 -16.31 -89.27
N VAL A 447 49.22 -15.08 -89.36
CA VAL A 447 49.36 -14.22 -90.54
C VAL A 447 50.83 -13.83 -90.78
N GLU A 448 51.59 -13.54 -89.72
CA GLU A 448 53.03 -13.25 -89.83
C GLU A 448 53.82 -14.45 -90.36
N LYS A 449 53.47 -15.67 -89.94
CA LYS A 449 54.10 -16.90 -90.44
C LYS A 449 53.78 -17.14 -91.92
N GLU A 450 52.56 -16.85 -92.36
CA GLU A 450 52.17 -16.90 -93.78
C GLU A 450 52.91 -15.84 -94.61
N LYS A 451 53.09 -14.63 -94.08
CA LYS A 451 53.89 -13.56 -94.71
C LYS A 451 55.34 -13.99 -94.92
N HIS A 452 56.01 -14.53 -93.91
CA HIS A 452 57.39 -15.00 -94.05
C HIS A 452 57.56 -16.15 -95.07
N ALA A 453 56.55 -17.03 -95.17
CA ALA A 453 56.55 -18.07 -96.21
C ALA A 453 56.48 -17.47 -97.63
N THR A 454 55.74 -16.37 -97.82
CA THR A 454 55.69 -15.66 -99.11
C THR A 454 56.98 -14.89 -99.44
N GLU A 455 57.62 -14.27 -98.45
CA GLU A 455 58.89 -13.55 -98.63
C GLU A 455 60.02 -14.49 -99.09
N ASN A 456 60.10 -15.70 -98.53
CA ASN A 456 61.10 -16.69 -98.94
C ASN A 456 60.89 -17.20 -100.38
N LYS A 457 59.64 -17.27 -100.87
CA LYS A 457 59.34 -17.59 -102.27
C LYS A 457 59.83 -16.51 -103.23
N VAL A 458 59.71 -15.25 -102.86
CA VAL A 458 60.18 -14.11 -103.67
C VAL A 458 61.72 -14.11 -103.75
N LYS A 459 62.40 -14.46 -102.65
CA LYS A 459 63.87 -14.47 -102.61
C LYS A 459 64.48 -15.51 -103.57
N ASN A 460 63.93 -16.72 -103.62
CA ASN A 460 64.42 -17.77 -104.52
C ASN A 460 64.23 -17.43 -106.02
N LEU A 461 63.15 -16.73 -106.38
CA LEU A 461 62.92 -16.31 -107.78
C LEU A 461 63.88 -15.19 -108.22
N THR A 462 64.46 -14.45 -107.26
CA THR A 462 65.40 -13.37 -107.57
C THR A 462 66.81 -13.91 -107.88
N GLU A 463 67.19 -15.06 -107.33
CA GLU A 463 68.50 -15.68 -107.56
C GLU A 463 68.59 -16.40 -108.92
N GLU A 464 67.47 -16.89 -109.47
CA GLU A 464 67.44 -17.48 -110.82
C GLU A 464 67.60 -16.44 -111.94
N MET A 465 67.21 -15.18 -111.70
CA MET A 465 67.35 -14.12 -112.71
C MET A 465 68.82 -13.70 -112.93
N ALA A 466 69.64 -13.70 -111.88
CA ALA A 466 71.05 -13.31 -111.95
C ALA A 466 71.92 -14.30 -112.76
N SER A 467 71.49 -15.57 -112.86
CA SER A 467 72.16 -16.63 -113.63
C SER A 467 72.04 -16.47 -115.15
N VAL A 468 71.03 -15.74 -115.64
CA VAL A 468 70.76 -15.61 -117.08
C VAL A 468 71.59 -14.47 -117.70
N ASP A 469 71.89 -13.42 -116.94
CA ASP A 469 72.64 -12.25 -117.43
C ASP A 469 74.13 -12.53 -117.69
N GLU A 470 74.74 -13.49 -117.00
CA GLU A 470 76.15 -13.87 -117.17
C GLU A 470 76.42 -14.58 -118.52
N SER A 471 75.36 -15.09 -119.17
CA SER A 471 75.40 -15.77 -120.47
C SER A 471 75.47 -14.80 -121.66
N VAL A 472 75.00 -13.56 -121.50
CA VAL A 472 74.84 -12.58 -122.59
C VAL A 472 76.14 -11.82 -122.89
N ALA A 473 77.04 -11.68 -121.91
CA ALA A 473 78.29 -10.92 -122.05
C ALA A 473 79.39 -11.61 -122.88
N LYS A 474 79.30 -12.93 -123.14
CA LYS A 474 80.30 -13.70 -123.89
C LYS A 474 80.16 -13.60 -125.42
N LEU A 475 79.00 -13.25 -125.96
CA LEU A 475 78.74 -13.23 -127.41
C LEU A 475 79.05 -11.88 -128.09
N THR A 476 79.26 -10.81 -127.34
CA THR A 476 79.44 -9.45 -127.88
C THR A 476 80.88 -9.12 -128.30
N LYS A 477 81.85 -10.02 -128.05
CA LYS A 477 83.29 -9.78 -128.28
C LYS A 477 83.83 -10.27 -129.63
N GLU A 478 83.05 -10.99 -130.45
CA GLU A 478 83.48 -11.51 -131.76
C GLU A 478 83.08 -10.62 -132.97
N LYS A 479 82.33 -9.52 -132.79
CA LYS A 479 81.77 -8.72 -133.91
C LYS A 479 82.70 -7.61 -134.46
N LYS A 480 83.81 -7.27 -133.79
CA LYS A 480 84.55 -6.00 -134.05
C LYS A 480 85.72 -6.10 -135.05
N ALA A 481 85.97 -7.27 -135.65
CA ALA A 481 87.17 -7.52 -136.47
C ALA A 481 86.95 -7.49 -138.00
N LEU A 482 85.92 -6.79 -138.52
CA LEU A 482 85.59 -6.88 -139.97
C LEU A 482 85.02 -5.59 -140.59
N GLN A 483 85.56 -4.41 -140.26
CA GLN A 483 85.17 -3.15 -140.91
C GLN A 483 86.34 -2.16 -141.11
N GLU A 484 87.47 -2.67 -141.61
CA GLU A 484 88.67 -1.92 -142.05
C GLU A 484 88.73 -1.73 -143.60
N ALA A 485 87.77 -1.05 -144.24
CA ALA A 485 87.90 -0.84 -145.71
C ALA A 485 87.25 0.46 -146.25
N HIS A 486 87.54 1.63 -145.66
CA HIS A 486 87.28 2.90 -146.36
C HIS A 486 88.23 4.05 -145.97
N GLN A 487 89.52 3.76 -145.91
CA GLN A 487 90.54 4.76 -146.24
C GLN A 487 90.39 5.10 -147.73
N GLN A 488 90.80 6.32 -148.14
CA GLN A 488 91.00 6.73 -149.55
C GLN A 488 89.95 7.64 -150.20
N THR A 489 89.59 8.70 -149.50
CA THR A 489 89.47 10.07 -150.08
C THR A 489 90.25 10.97 -149.13
N LEU A 490 91.58 10.88 -149.07
CA LEU A 490 92.51 11.17 -150.17
C LEU A 490 92.28 12.60 -150.65
N ASP A 491 92.73 13.53 -149.81
CA ASP A 491 93.76 14.45 -150.30
C ASP A 491 93.42 15.21 -151.58
N ASP A 492 92.35 15.98 -151.56
CA ASP A 492 92.37 17.22 -152.32
C ASP A 492 92.91 18.34 -151.43
N LEU A 493 94.23 18.44 -151.51
CA LEU A 493 94.94 19.73 -151.52
C LEU A 493 95.59 20.18 -150.21
N GLN A 494 96.51 19.32 -149.77
CA GLN A 494 97.92 19.69 -149.54
C GLN A 494 98.52 20.51 -150.71
N ALA A 495 97.98 21.68 -151.07
CA ALA A 495 98.72 22.61 -151.92
C ALA A 495 98.46 24.04 -151.46
N GLU A 496 99.56 24.76 -151.31
CA GLU A 496 99.63 26.14 -150.85
C GLU A 496 99.35 26.26 -149.35
N GLU A 497 100.10 25.50 -148.54
CA GLU A 497 101.49 25.86 -148.24
C GLU A 497 101.57 27.30 -147.72
N ASP A 498 102.01 27.35 -146.47
CA ASP A 498 103.05 28.29 -146.10
C ASP A 498 102.72 29.75 -146.33
N LYS A 499 102.09 30.34 -145.31
CA LYS A 499 102.87 31.27 -144.49
C LYS A 499 102.22 31.58 -143.15
N VAL A 500 102.91 31.05 -142.14
CA VAL A 500 103.48 31.89 -141.07
C VAL A 500 102.54 32.18 -139.88
N ASN A 501 102.60 31.23 -138.94
CA ASN A 501 103.43 31.36 -137.73
C ASN A 501 102.97 32.11 -136.49
N THR A 502 101.78 32.70 -136.36
CA THR A 502 101.62 33.57 -135.16
C THR A 502 100.35 33.57 -134.36
N LEU A 503 99.36 32.67 -134.53
CA LEU A 503 98.15 32.81 -133.70
C LEU A 503 97.48 31.56 -133.11
N THR A 504 97.89 30.32 -133.41
CA THR A 504 97.18 29.15 -132.85
C THR A 504 97.98 28.37 -131.80
N LYS A 505 98.90 29.06 -131.09
CA LYS A 505 99.47 28.61 -129.81
C LYS A 505 98.53 28.88 -128.61
N ALA A 506 97.31 29.39 -128.84
CA ALA A 506 96.34 29.73 -127.79
C ALA A 506 95.12 28.78 -127.68
N LYS A 507 94.96 27.80 -128.58
CA LYS A 507 93.77 26.93 -128.60
C LYS A 507 93.98 25.57 -127.90
N THR A 508 95.13 24.92 -128.11
CA THR A 508 95.39 23.56 -127.63
C THR A 508 95.62 23.44 -126.11
N LYS A 509 95.64 24.55 -125.36
CA LYS A 509 95.73 24.53 -123.90
C LYS A 509 94.36 24.52 -123.19
N LEU A 510 93.26 24.68 -123.94
CA LEU A 510 91.89 24.70 -123.40
C LEU A 510 91.11 23.40 -123.67
N GLU A 511 91.48 22.60 -124.67
CA GLU A 511 90.79 21.32 -124.96
C GLU A 511 91.22 20.18 -124.03
N GLN A 512 92.40 20.24 -123.40
CA GLN A 512 92.83 19.29 -122.35
C GLN A 512 92.22 19.59 -120.96
N GLN A 513 91.53 20.73 -120.78
CA GLN A 513 90.86 21.10 -119.51
C GLN A 513 89.37 20.71 -119.48
N VAL A 514 88.82 20.19 -120.59
CA VAL A 514 87.40 19.82 -120.70
C VAL A 514 87.17 18.34 -120.34
N ASP A 515 88.04 17.43 -120.77
CA ASP A 515 87.88 15.99 -120.49
C ASP A 515 88.10 15.61 -119.00
N ASP A 516 88.92 16.36 -118.25
CA ASP A 516 89.08 16.16 -116.80
C ASP A 516 87.87 16.68 -115.98
N LEU A 517 87.06 17.58 -116.56
CA LEU A 517 85.86 18.14 -115.92
C LEU A 517 84.61 17.28 -116.17
N GLU A 518 84.54 16.53 -117.27
CA GLU A 518 83.41 15.62 -117.55
C GLU A 518 83.42 14.38 -116.65
N GLY A 519 84.60 13.85 -116.29
CA GLY A 519 84.73 12.78 -115.30
C GLY A 519 84.36 13.22 -113.87
N SER A 520 84.65 14.48 -113.52
CA SER A 520 84.28 15.06 -112.23
C SER A 520 82.78 15.33 -112.12
N LEU A 521 82.11 15.71 -113.22
CA LEU A 521 80.68 16.04 -113.25
C LEU A 521 79.76 14.82 -113.04
N GLU A 522 80.15 13.63 -113.52
CA GLU A 522 79.35 12.41 -113.37
C GLU A 522 79.54 11.77 -111.98
N GLN A 523 80.71 11.96 -111.35
CA GLN A 523 80.94 11.63 -109.94
C GLN A 523 80.17 12.60 -109.01
N GLU A 524 80.09 13.88 -109.37
CA GLU A 524 79.35 14.92 -108.63
C GLU A 524 77.82 14.68 -108.66
N LYS A 525 77.24 14.18 -109.77
CA LYS A 525 75.80 13.83 -109.82
C LYS A 525 75.43 12.64 -108.94
N LYS A 526 76.31 11.65 -108.84
CA LYS A 526 76.11 10.47 -107.98
C LYS A 526 76.24 10.84 -106.50
N LEU A 527 77.26 11.63 -106.17
CA LEU A 527 77.43 12.23 -104.85
C LEU A 527 76.26 13.15 -104.49
N ARG A 528 75.70 13.93 -105.43
CA ARG A 528 74.55 14.81 -105.20
C ARG A 528 73.25 14.04 -104.93
N MET A 529 72.95 12.95 -105.65
CA MET A 529 71.78 12.11 -105.34
C MET A 529 71.91 11.38 -103.99
N ASP A 530 73.12 10.93 -103.64
CA ASP A 530 73.38 10.33 -102.33
C ASP A 530 73.34 11.40 -101.22
N LEU A 531 73.78 12.63 -101.49
CA LEU A 531 73.62 13.77 -100.59
C LEU A 531 72.14 14.17 -100.41
N GLU A 532 71.32 14.07 -101.45
CA GLU A 532 69.90 14.43 -101.40
C GLU A 532 69.07 13.35 -100.68
N ARG A 533 69.45 12.08 -100.79
CA ARG A 533 68.91 10.98 -99.96
C ARG A 533 69.37 11.07 -98.52
N ALA A 534 70.65 11.36 -98.28
CA ALA A 534 71.18 11.60 -96.94
C ALA A 534 70.53 12.85 -96.31
N LYS A 535 70.29 13.90 -97.09
CA LYS A 535 69.57 15.10 -96.66
C LYS A 535 68.11 14.80 -96.31
N ARG A 536 67.36 14.04 -97.12
CA ARG A 536 65.99 13.62 -96.77
C ARG A 536 65.94 12.70 -95.55
N LYS A 537 66.94 11.83 -95.40
CA LYS A 537 67.05 10.96 -94.22
C LYS A 537 67.38 11.78 -92.97
N LEU A 538 68.33 12.72 -93.06
CA LEU A 538 68.68 13.65 -92.00
C LEU A 538 67.56 14.65 -91.70
N GLU A 539 66.75 15.07 -92.69
CA GLU A 539 65.56 15.92 -92.49
C GLU A 539 64.42 15.12 -91.81
N GLY A 540 64.27 13.83 -92.11
CA GLY A 540 63.37 12.92 -91.41
C GLY A 540 63.82 12.63 -89.98
N ASP A 541 65.11 12.34 -89.80
CA ASP A 541 65.73 12.14 -88.48
C ASP A 541 65.70 13.44 -87.66
N LEU A 542 65.88 14.60 -88.29
CA LEU A 542 65.72 15.91 -87.64
C LEU A 542 64.28 16.17 -87.23
N LYS A 543 63.29 15.74 -88.03
CA LYS A 543 61.87 15.89 -87.72
C LYS A 543 61.43 14.96 -86.58
N LEU A 544 61.90 13.71 -86.58
CA LEU A 544 61.71 12.76 -85.48
C LEU A 544 62.45 13.21 -84.21
N ALA A 545 63.64 13.81 -84.35
CA ALA A 545 64.34 14.42 -83.23
C ALA A 545 63.62 15.67 -82.71
N GLN A 546 63.01 16.47 -83.58
CA GLN A 546 62.18 17.61 -83.19
C GLN A 546 60.89 17.18 -82.50
N GLU A 547 60.21 16.14 -82.99
CA GLU A 547 59.05 15.53 -82.34
C GLU A 547 59.43 14.91 -80.99
N SER A 548 60.56 14.19 -80.92
CA SER A 548 61.08 13.65 -79.66
C SER A 548 61.49 14.74 -78.67
N ILE A 549 62.06 15.85 -79.13
CA ILE A 549 62.36 17.02 -78.29
C ILE A 549 61.06 17.67 -77.81
N MET A 550 60.03 17.75 -78.65
CA MET A 550 58.74 18.33 -78.27
C MET A 550 58.00 17.44 -77.25
N ASP A 551 58.06 16.11 -77.42
CA ASP A 551 57.55 15.14 -76.45
C ASP A 551 58.34 15.20 -75.13
N LEU A 552 59.67 15.30 -75.19
CA LEU A 552 60.53 15.50 -74.02
C LEU A 552 60.30 16.85 -73.33
N GLU A 553 60.00 17.92 -74.08
CA GLU A 553 59.61 19.21 -73.52
C GLU A 553 58.25 19.14 -72.84
N ASN A 554 57.30 18.39 -73.41
CA ASN A 554 55.97 18.18 -72.85
C ASN A 554 56.03 17.29 -71.59
N ASP A 555 56.84 16.23 -71.61
CA ASP A 555 57.12 15.37 -70.46
C ASP A 555 57.87 16.11 -69.36
N LYS A 556 58.81 16.99 -69.73
CA LYS A 556 59.46 17.92 -68.81
C LYS A 556 58.45 18.88 -68.19
N GLN A 557 57.52 19.44 -68.98
CA GLN A 557 56.50 20.37 -68.48
C GLN A 557 55.52 19.66 -67.52
N GLN A 558 55.09 18.43 -67.84
CA GLN A 558 54.29 17.60 -66.95
C GLN A 558 55.05 17.18 -65.69
N SER A 559 56.35 16.90 -65.81
CA SER A 559 57.21 16.58 -64.68
C SER A 559 57.44 17.80 -63.79
N ASP A 560 57.63 18.99 -64.35
CA ASP A 560 57.74 20.26 -63.62
C ASP A 560 56.41 20.61 -62.92
N GLU A 561 55.26 20.33 -63.52
CA GLU A 561 53.95 20.47 -62.86
C GLU A 561 53.75 19.46 -61.73
N LYS A 562 54.17 18.20 -61.91
CA LYS A 562 54.17 17.18 -60.85
C LYS A 562 55.11 17.57 -59.72
N ILE A 563 56.29 18.10 -60.03
CA ILE A 563 57.25 18.62 -59.06
C ILE A 563 56.64 19.79 -58.31
N LYS A 564 56.04 20.79 -58.98
CA LYS A 564 55.34 21.91 -58.30
C LYS A 564 54.21 21.43 -57.38
N LYS A 565 53.46 20.40 -57.80
CA LYS A 565 52.40 19.83 -56.97
C LYS A 565 52.96 19.10 -55.76
N LYS A 566 54.08 18.38 -55.93
CA LYS A 566 54.82 17.73 -54.83
C LYS A 566 55.53 18.72 -53.92
N GLU A 567 56.05 19.82 -54.44
CA GLU A 567 56.59 20.93 -53.68
C GLU A 567 55.49 21.60 -52.85
N PHE A 568 54.31 21.85 -53.43
CA PHE A 568 53.16 22.37 -52.69
C PHE A 568 52.69 21.41 -51.59
N GLU A 569 52.57 20.11 -51.88
CA GLU A 569 52.27 19.09 -50.86
C GLU A 569 53.35 19.05 -49.76
N THR A 570 54.62 19.18 -50.14
CA THR A 570 55.75 19.20 -49.20
C THR A 570 55.73 20.46 -48.33
N THR A 571 55.45 21.63 -48.90
CA THR A 571 55.28 22.89 -48.16
C THR A 571 54.08 22.83 -47.23
N GLN A 572 52.98 22.20 -47.65
CA GLN A 572 51.79 22.02 -46.82
C GLN A 572 52.03 21.03 -45.67
N LEU A 573 52.82 19.97 -45.90
CA LEU A 573 53.25 19.05 -44.85
C LEU A 573 54.26 19.70 -43.90
N LEU A 574 55.20 20.52 -44.40
CA LEU A 574 56.12 21.28 -43.56
C LEU A 574 55.38 22.30 -42.69
N SER A 575 54.38 23.00 -43.23
CA SER A 575 53.50 23.88 -42.44
C SER A 575 52.72 23.11 -41.38
N LYS A 576 52.22 21.90 -41.68
CA LYS A 576 51.57 21.05 -40.67
C LYS A 576 52.54 20.58 -39.59
N ILE A 577 53.79 20.27 -39.96
CA ILE A 577 54.84 19.89 -39.00
C ILE A 577 55.20 21.08 -38.11
N GLU A 578 55.30 22.30 -38.66
CA GLU A 578 55.51 23.51 -37.86
C GLU A 578 54.31 23.80 -36.94
N ASP A 579 53.09 23.61 -37.41
CA ASP A 579 51.88 23.76 -36.60
C ASP A 579 51.85 22.71 -35.47
N GLU A 580 52.17 21.45 -35.76
CA GLU A 580 52.26 20.38 -34.75
C GLU A 580 53.41 20.59 -33.77
N GLN A 581 54.56 21.11 -34.22
CA GLN A 581 55.67 21.49 -33.33
C GLN A 581 55.31 22.68 -32.45
N SER A 582 54.58 23.67 -32.98
CA SER A 582 54.09 24.82 -32.22
C SER A 582 53.04 24.39 -31.19
N LEU A 583 52.15 23.46 -31.54
CA LEU A 583 51.16 22.88 -30.65
C LEU A 583 51.83 22.02 -29.58
N GLY A 584 52.85 21.24 -29.94
CA GLY A 584 53.70 20.51 -29.01
C GLY A 584 54.36 21.43 -27.99
N ALA A 585 54.96 22.54 -28.44
CA ALA A 585 55.56 23.54 -27.55
C ALA A 585 54.51 24.21 -26.64
N GLN A 586 53.32 24.52 -27.15
CA GLN A 586 52.21 25.06 -26.35
C GLN A 586 51.69 24.07 -25.30
N LEU A 587 51.54 22.80 -25.67
CA LEU A 587 51.11 21.73 -24.77
C LEU A 587 52.17 21.49 -23.69
N GLN A 588 53.46 21.54 -24.04
CA GLN A 588 54.55 21.37 -23.09
C GLN A 588 54.67 22.55 -22.11
N LYS A 589 54.33 23.77 -22.56
CA LYS A 589 54.16 24.94 -21.67
C LYS A 589 52.95 24.76 -20.74
N LYS A 590 51.80 24.30 -21.26
CA LYS A 590 50.62 23.97 -20.47
C LYS A 590 50.88 22.87 -19.44
N ILE A 591 51.68 21.86 -19.78
CA ILE A 591 52.07 20.80 -18.84
C ILE A 591 52.88 21.41 -17.69
N LYS A 592 53.84 22.30 -17.96
CA LYS A 592 54.60 22.99 -16.91
C LYS A 592 53.72 23.91 -16.05
N GLU A 593 52.79 24.64 -16.66
CA GLU A 593 51.83 25.48 -15.93
C GLU A 593 50.89 24.64 -15.06
N LEU A 594 50.42 23.49 -15.55
CA LEU A 594 49.60 22.56 -14.78
C LEU A 594 50.39 21.86 -13.67
N GLN A 595 51.67 21.53 -13.89
CA GLN A 595 52.54 20.99 -12.84
C GLN A 595 52.78 22.01 -11.72
N ALA A 596 53.05 23.27 -12.06
CA ALA A 596 53.16 24.35 -11.07
C ALA A 596 51.84 24.60 -10.33
N ARG A 597 50.70 24.49 -11.03
CA ARG A 597 49.36 24.59 -10.43
C ARG A 597 49.08 23.42 -9.48
N ILE A 598 49.57 22.22 -9.79
CA ILE A 598 49.44 21.05 -8.93
C ILE A 598 50.26 21.25 -7.65
N GLU A 599 51.51 21.70 -7.76
CA GLU A 599 52.33 22.03 -6.57
C GLU A 599 51.68 23.13 -5.70
N GLU A 600 51.14 24.18 -6.32
CA GLU A 600 50.43 25.26 -5.61
C GLU A 600 49.14 24.73 -4.92
N LEU A 601 48.37 23.87 -5.59
CA LEU A 601 47.18 23.24 -5.00
C LEU A 601 47.54 22.23 -3.90
N GLU A 602 48.67 21.54 -3.99
CA GLU A 602 49.17 20.66 -2.93
C GLU A 602 49.59 21.45 -1.69
N GLU A 603 50.25 22.60 -1.87
CA GLU A 603 50.55 23.54 -0.77
C GLU A 603 49.26 24.16 -0.17
N GLU A 604 48.27 24.53 -0.99
CA GLU A 604 46.97 25.00 -0.51
C GLU A 604 46.21 23.91 0.27
N ILE A 605 46.27 22.65 -0.17
CA ILE A 605 45.64 21.53 0.54
C ILE A 605 46.29 21.31 1.90
N GLU A 606 47.61 21.41 2.00
CA GLU A 606 48.32 21.22 3.27
C GLU A 606 48.10 22.41 4.21
N ALA A 607 48.03 23.64 3.68
CA ALA A 607 47.62 24.83 4.42
C ALA A 607 46.16 24.73 4.91
N GLU A 608 45.24 24.25 4.07
CA GLU A 608 43.83 24.04 4.40
C GLU A 608 43.67 22.93 5.44
N ARG A 609 44.47 21.86 5.38
CA ARG A 609 44.51 20.81 6.43
C ARG A 609 44.95 21.36 7.77
N ALA A 610 45.99 22.20 7.80
CA ALA A 610 46.44 22.87 9.02
C ALA A 610 45.40 23.86 9.57
N ALA A 611 44.72 24.60 8.69
CA ALA A 611 43.61 25.49 9.05
C ALA A 611 42.41 24.69 9.59
N ARG A 612 42.04 23.58 8.95
CA ARG A 612 40.99 22.67 9.42
C ARG A 612 41.28 22.13 10.80
N ALA A 613 42.49 21.65 11.06
CA ALA A 613 42.88 21.17 12.38
C ALA A 613 42.73 22.25 13.48
N LYS A 614 43.00 23.52 13.14
CA LYS A 614 42.83 24.65 14.04
C LYS A 614 41.35 25.01 14.25
N VAL A 615 40.53 24.96 13.20
CA VAL A 615 39.08 25.17 13.25
C VAL A 615 38.40 24.03 14.02
N GLU A 616 38.81 22.78 13.85
CA GLU A 616 38.28 21.63 14.60
C GLU A 616 38.56 21.78 16.10
N LYS A 617 39.74 22.31 16.47
CA LYS A 617 40.07 22.62 17.87
C LYS A 617 39.18 23.74 18.43
N GLN A 618 38.99 24.83 17.69
CA GLN A 618 38.09 25.92 18.09
C GLN A 618 36.62 25.49 18.13
N ARG A 619 36.21 24.59 17.23
CA ARG A 619 34.88 23.99 17.21
C ARG A 619 34.65 23.08 18.41
N ALA A 620 35.65 22.34 18.85
CA ALA A 620 35.56 21.55 20.08
C ALA A 620 35.40 22.44 21.32
N ASP A 621 36.15 23.55 21.40
CA ASP A 621 36.05 24.52 22.49
C ASP A 621 34.67 25.23 22.48
N LEU A 622 34.19 25.67 21.31
CA LEU A 622 32.85 26.27 21.16
C LEU A 622 31.70 25.28 21.37
N SER A 623 31.88 24.00 21.02
CA SER A 623 30.89 22.95 21.28
C SER A 623 30.73 22.72 22.79
N ARG A 624 31.82 22.82 23.55
CA ARG A 624 31.80 22.71 25.00
C ARG A 624 31.14 23.92 25.65
N GLU A 625 31.39 25.14 25.15
CA GLU A 625 30.67 26.34 25.60
C GLU A 625 29.18 26.30 25.21
N LEU A 626 28.84 25.71 24.06
CA LEU A 626 27.45 25.48 23.64
C LEU A 626 26.75 24.42 24.49
N GLU A 627 27.44 23.38 24.94
CA GLU A 627 26.91 22.41 25.92
C GLU A 627 26.61 23.09 27.26
N GLU A 628 27.51 23.96 27.74
CA GLU A 628 27.31 24.70 29.00
C GLU A 628 26.16 25.72 28.93
N ILE A 629 25.96 26.35 27.76
CA ILE A 629 24.81 27.23 27.50
C ILE A 629 23.53 26.42 27.25
N SER A 630 23.62 25.25 26.63
CA SER A 630 22.48 24.34 26.39
C SER A 630 21.99 23.71 27.69
N GLU A 631 22.86 23.35 28.63
CA GLU A 631 22.47 22.92 29.98
C GLU A 631 21.67 24.01 30.70
N ARG A 632 22.12 25.28 30.63
CA ARG A 632 21.38 26.41 31.21
C ARG A 632 20.04 26.67 30.50
N LEU A 633 19.98 26.45 29.19
CA LEU A 633 18.74 26.57 28.41
C LEU A 633 17.79 25.39 28.66
N GLU A 634 18.30 24.18 28.89
CA GLU A 634 17.54 23.00 29.29
C GLU A 634 17.01 23.12 30.72
N GLU A 635 17.75 23.73 31.65
CA GLU A 635 17.22 24.04 32.99
C GLU A 635 16.06 25.06 32.92
N ALA A 636 16.20 26.12 32.11
CA ALA A 636 15.14 27.11 31.89
C ALA A 636 13.95 26.54 31.07
N GLY A 637 14.25 25.69 30.09
CA GLY A 637 13.29 24.97 29.25
C GLY A 637 12.53 23.89 30.02
N GLY A 638 13.19 23.19 30.94
CA GLY A 638 12.62 22.20 31.84
C GLY A 638 11.64 22.82 32.84
N ALA A 639 11.96 24.00 33.37
CA ALA A 639 11.03 24.77 34.21
C ALA A 639 9.75 25.18 33.44
N THR A 640 9.88 25.52 32.16
CA THR A 640 8.76 25.93 31.30
C THR A 640 7.95 24.72 30.80
N ALA A 641 8.60 23.61 30.47
CA ALA A 641 7.98 22.36 30.08
C ALA A 641 7.21 21.70 31.23
N ALA A 642 7.76 21.74 32.45
CA ALA A 642 7.06 21.27 33.66
C ALA A 642 5.76 22.06 33.92
N GLN A 643 5.76 23.36 33.66
CA GLN A 643 4.57 24.21 33.78
C GLN A 643 3.51 23.90 32.70
N ILE A 644 3.93 23.63 31.46
CA ILE A 644 3.04 23.24 30.35
C ILE A 644 2.46 21.84 30.58
N GLU A 645 3.25 20.90 31.08
CA GLU A 645 2.81 19.55 31.38
C GLU A 645 1.86 19.51 32.59
N MET A 646 2.10 20.36 33.60
CA MET A 646 1.18 20.57 34.72
C MET A 646 -0.15 21.16 34.25
N ASN A 647 -0.13 22.11 33.31
CA ASN A 647 -1.35 22.66 32.71
C ASN A 647 -2.08 21.61 31.85
N LYS A 648 -1.39 20.79 31.04
CA LYS A 648 -2.00 19.67 30.31
C LYS A 648 -2.63 18.63 31.23
N LYS A 649 -1.98 18.30 32.36
CA LYS A 649 -2.57 17.42 33.38
C LYS A 649 -3.80 18.03 34.02
N ARG A 650 -3.79 19.33 34.34
CA ARG A 650 -4.97 20.05 34.81
C ARG A 650 -6.11 20.06 33.79
N GLU A 651 -5.80 20.27 32.51
CA GLU A 651 -6.79 20.24 31.42
C GLU A 651 -7.41 18.84 31.28
N ALA A 652 -6.59 17.79 31.37
CA ALA A 652 -7.04 16.39 31.30
C ALA A 652 -7.86 15.99 32.53
N GLU A 653 -7.46 16.41 33.73
CA GLU A 653 -8.22 16.24 34.97
C GLU A 653 -9.55 16.99 34.93
N PHE A 654 -9.56 18.21 34.37
CA PHE A 654 -10.78 18.99 34.19
C PHE A 654 -11.74 18.33 33.21
N GLN A 655 -11.25 17.81 32.08
CA GLN A 655 -12.07 17.04 31.13
C GLN A 655 -12.60 15.74 31.75
N LYS A 656 -11.79 15.07 32.57
CA LYS A 656 -12.21 13.86 33.29
C LYS A 656 -13.30 14.18 34.31
N LEU A 657 -13.11 15.20 35.15
CA LEU A 657 -14.11 15.66 36.12
C LEU A 657 -15.41 16.09 35.44
N ARG A 658 -15.33 16.68 34.24
CA ARG A 658 -16.51 17.06 33.46
C ARG A 658 -17.28 15.84 32.95
N ARG A 659 -16.59 14.80 32.48
CA ARG A 659 -17.21 13.51 32.10
C ARG A 659 -17.80 12.79 33.30
N ASP A 660 -17.09 12.75 34.42
CA ASP A 660 -17.56 12.13 35.67
C ASP A 660 -18.81 12.87 36.20
N LEU A 661 -18.87 14.21 36.05
CA LEU A 661 -20.03 15.03 36.40
C LEU A 661 -21.22 14.78 35.46
N GLU A 662 -20.99 14.67 34.15
CA GLU A 662 -22.03 14.34 33.17
C GLU A 662 -22.59 12.93 33.43
N GLU A 663 -21.73 11.94 33.70
CA GLU A 663 -22.12 10.56 34.01
C GLU A 663 -22.90 10.47 35.32
N SER A 664 -22.45 11.17 36.37
CA SER A 664 -23.16 11.28 37.64
C SER A 664 -24.52 11.97 37.48
N THR A 665 -24.59 13.03 36.67
CA THR A 665 -25.85 13.73 36.38
C THR A 665 -26.83 12.82 35.66
N LEU A 666 -26.36 12.06 34.67
CA LEU A 666 -27.17 11.09 33.92
C LEU A 666 -27.66 9.95 34.82
N GLN A 667 -26.82 9.49 35.75
CA GLN A 667 -27.18 8.49 36.74
C GLN A 667 -28.20 9.03 37.77
N HIS A 668 -28.05 10.30 38.19
CA HIS A 668 -29.01 10.98 39.04
C HIS A 668 -30.36 11.18 38.34
N GLU A 669 -30.39 11.57 37.06
CA GLU A 669 -31.60 11.69 36.27
C GLU A 669 -32.30 10.34 36.07
N ALA A 670 -31.55 9.28 35.75
CA ALA A 670 -32.08 7.93 35.65
C ALA A 670 -32.68 7.44 36.99
N THR A 671 -32.01 7.74 38.11
CA THR A 671 -32.49 7.39 39.46
C THR A 671 -33.75 8.19 39.82
N ALA A 672 -33.79 9.48 39.49
CA ALA A 672 -34.95 10.34 39.71
C ALA A 672 -36.15 9.90 38.84
N ALA A 673 -35.92 9.50 37.59
CA ALA A 673 -36.94 8.95 36.70
C ALA A 673 -37.50 7.62 37.24
N ALA A 674 -36.64 6.72 37.73
CA ALA A 674 -37.05 5.47 38.36
C ALA A 674 -37.87 5.70 39.65
N LEU A 675 -37.48 6.67 40.48
CA LEU A 675 -38.23 7.08 41.67
C LEU A 675 -39.60 7.66 41.33
N ARG A 676 -39.68 8.53 40.31
CA ARG A 676 -40.95 9.09 39.82
C ARG A 676 -41.88 8.01 39.30
N LYS A 677 -41.34 7.05 38.53
CA LYS A 677 -42.11 5.89 38.05
C LYS A 677 -42.65 5.06 39.21
N LYS A 678 -41.79 4.74 40.20
CA LYS A 678 -42.20 3.99 41.39
C LYS A 678 -43.27 4.73 42.21
N GLN A 679 -43.16 6.05 42.34
CA GLN A 679 -44.18 6.88 42.97
C GLN A 679 -45.50 6.84 42.21
N ALA A 680 -45.47 6.94 40.88
CA ALA A 680 -46.67 6.85 40.05
C ALA A 680 -47.34 5.47 40.18
N ASP A 681 -46.55 4.39 40.16
CA ASP A 681 -47.05 3.01 40.32
C ASP A 681 -47.69 2.83 41.72
N SER A 682 -47.04 3.29 42.79
CA SER A 682 -47.61 3.23 44.15
C SER A 682 -48.86 4.11 44.32
N VAL A 683 -48.93 5.26 43.66
CA VAL A 683 -50.14 6.12 43.68
C VAL A 683 -51.29 5.43 42.94
N ALA A 684 -51.02 4.73 41.83
CA ALA A 684 -52.03 3.94 41.13
C ALA A 684 -52.54 2.78 41.98
N GLU A 685 -51.64 2.05 42.66
CA GLU A 685 -52.00 0.95 43.56
C GLU A 685 -52.83 1.44 44.76
N LEU A 686 -52.46 2.58 45.36
CA LEU A 686 -53.26 3.21 46.41
C LEU A 686 -54.63 3.69 45.88
N GLY A 687 -54.69 4.16 44.63
CA GLY A 687 -55.94 4.49 43.95
C GLY A 687 -56.88 3.29 43.82
N GLU A 688 -56.36 2.15 43.35
CA GLU A 688 -57.14 0.90 43.28
C GLU A 688 -57.59 0.40 44.67
N GLN A 689 -56.75 0.57 45.69
CA GLN A 689 -57.13 0.26 47.07
C GLN A 689 -58.25 1.16 47.59
N ILE A 690 -58.20 2.47 47.28
CA ILE A 690 -59.26 3.41 47.63
C ILE A 690 -60.57 3.06 46.93
N ASP A 691 -60.53 2.73 45.64
CA ASP A 691 -61.71 2.33 44.88
C ASP A 691 -62.32 1.03 45.42
N ASN A 692 -61.48 0.05 45.78
CA ASN A 692 -61.95 -1.18 46.43
C ASN A 692 -62.57 -0.89 47.80
N LEU A 693 -61.96 -0.03 48.62
CA LEU A 693 -62.53 0.38 49.91
C LEU A 693 -63.83 1.17 49.75
N GLN A 694 -63.98 1.99 48.71
CA GLN A 694 -65.24 2.67 48.42
C GLN A 694 -66.34 1.68 48.03
N ARG A 695 -66.04 0.65 47.23
CA ARG A 695 -67.01 -0.41 46.91
C ARG A 695 -67.43 -1.20 48.15
N VAL A 696 -66.47 -1.56 49.02
CA VAL A 696 -66.76 -2.23 50.29
C VAL A 696 -67.60 -1.34 51.20
N LYS A 697 -67.29 -0.04 51.30
CA LYS A 697 -68.06 0.93 52.06
C LYS A 697 -69.51 1.03 51.55
N GLN A 698 -69.72 1.13 50.24
CA GLN A 698 -71.08 1.17 49.66
C GLN A 698 -71.86 -0.11 49.96
N LYS A 699 -71.20 -1.27 49.90
CA LYS A 699 -71.81 -2.56 50.27
C LYS A 699 -72.22 -2.58 51.75
N LEU A 700 -71.33 -2.16 52.65
CA LEU A 700 -71.59 -2.09 54.09
C LEU A 700 -72.66 -1.04 54.44
N GLU A 701 -72.73 0.09 53.74
CA GLU A 701 -73.79 1.08 53.90
C GLU A 701 -75.16 0.51 53.48
N LYS A 702 -75.19 -0.31 52.43
CA LYS A 702 -76.41 -1.03 52.01
C LYS A 702 -76.83 -2.07 53.05
N GLU A 703 -75.92 -2.93 53.48
CA GLU A 703 -76.19 -3.92 54.56
C GLU A 703 -76.64 -3.23 55.85
N LYS A 704 -76.04 -2.10 56.23
CA LYS A 704 -76.47 -1.28 57.38
C LYS A 704 -77.90 -0.76 57.22
N SER A 705 -78.29 -0.35 56.01
CA SER A 705 -79.66 0.10 55.74
C SER A 705 -80.67 -1.06 55.82
N GLU A 706 -80.31 -2.24 55.33
CA GLU A 706 -81.11 -3.46 55.43
C GLU A 706 -81.31 -3.87 56.89
N TYR A 707 -80.24 -3.95 57.69
CA TYR A 707 -80.37 -4.25 59.12
C TYR A 707 -81.15 -3.19 59.89
N LYS A 708 -81.08 -1.91 59.48
CA LYS A 708 -81.88 -0.87 60.10
C LYS A 708 -83.38 -1.07 59.83
N MET A 709 -83.74 -1.45 58.60
CA MET A 709 -85.12 -1.80 58.26
C MET A 709 -85.60 -3.02 59.06
N GLU A 710 -84.78 -4.05 59.21
CA GLU A 710 -85.11 -5.23 60.03
C GLU A 710 -85.32 -4.86 61.52
N ILE A 711 -84.49 -3.97 62.07
CA ILE A 711 -84.65 -3.47 63.45
C ILE A 711 -85.96 -2.69 63.60
N ASP A 712 -86.31 -1.84 62.63
CA ASP A 712 -87.54 -1.06 62.63
C ASP A 712 -88.78 -2.00 62.55
N ASP A 713 -88.74 -3.03 61.71
CA ASP A 713 -89.80 -4.04 61.59
C ASP A 713 -89.94 -4.89 62.88
N LEU A 714 -88.82 -5.32 63.47
CA LEU A 714 -88.83 -6.05 64.75
C LEU A 714 -89.34 -5.18 65.90
N SER A 715 -89.01 -3.89 65.91
CA SER A 715 -89.51 -2.93 66.90
C SER A 715 -91.02 -2.73 66.76
N SER A 716 -91.51 -2.61 65.52
CA SER A 716 -92.96 -2.53 65.24
C SER A 716 -93.70 -3.80 65.70
N ASN A 717 -93.13 -4.98 65.44
CA ASN A 717 -93.67 -6.24 65.93
C ASN A 717 -93.67 -6.31 67.46
N MET A 718 -92.61 -5.82 68.12
CA MET A 718 -92.55 -5.80 69.59
C MET A 718 -93.61 -4.86 70.18
N GLU A 719 -93.87 -3.70 69.57
CA GLU A 719 -94.97 -2.81 69.98
C GLU A 719 -96.35 -3.44 69.79
N ALA A 720 -96.56 -4.18 68.69
CA ALA A 720 -97.80 -4.91 68.45
C ALA A 720 -98.04 -5.99 69.53
N VAL A 721 -96.99 -6.75 69.87
CA VAL A 721 -97.05 -7.75 70.96
C VAL A 721 -97.27 -7.09 72.32
N ALA A 722 -96.63 -5.95 72.60
CA ALA A 722 -96.84 -5.21 73.85
C ALA A 722 -98.29 -4.70 73.98
N LYS A 723 -98.89 -4.19 72.89
CA LYS A 723 -100.32 -3.82 72.86
C LYS A 723 -101.23 -5.03 73.08
N ALA A 724 -100.95 -6.16 72.43
CA ALA A 724 -101.71 -7.40 72.62
C ALA A 724 -101.63 -7.90 74.07
N LYS A 725 -100.44 -7.86 74.68
CA LYS A 725 -100.22 -8.18 76.09
C LYS A 725 -101.03 -7.25 77.00
N GLY A 726 -101.00 -5.94 76.78
CA GLY A 726 -101.77 -4.98 77.57
C GLY A 726 -103.29 -5.20 77.47
N ASN A 727 -103.79 -5.61 76.30
CA ASN A 727 -105.21 -5.98 76.14
C ASN A 727 -105.57 -7.26 76.89
N LEU A 728 -104.69 -8.26 76.89
CA LEU A 728 -104.88 -9.50 77.66
C LEU A 728 -104.83 -9.23 79.18
N GLU A 729 -103.92 -8.39 79.66
CA GLU A 729 -103.85 -7.99 81.07
C GLU A 729 -105.12 -7.26 81.53
N LYS A 730 -105.69 -6.39 80.68
CA LYS A 730 -106.98 -5.75 80.95
C LYS A 730 -108.12 -6.78 81.04
N MET A 731 -108.16 -7.74 80.11
CA MET A 731 -109.16 -8.81 80.13
C MET A 731 -109.03 -9.68 81.39
N CYS A 732 -107.81 -10.03 81.81
CA CYS A 732 -107.58 -10.75 83.06
C CYS A 732 -108.10 -9.98 84.26
N ARG A 733 -107.84 -8.67 84.37
CA ARG A 733 -108.40 -7.84 85.45
C ARG A 733 -109.92 -7.82 85.46
N THR A 734 -110.55 -7.69 84.29
CA THR A 734 -112.03 -7.72 84.21
C THR A 734 -112.59 -9.07 84.65
N LEU A 735 -111.92 -10.18 84.32
CA LEU A 735 -112.30 -11.51 84.79
C LEU A 735 -112.06 -11.69 86.29
N GLU A 736 -110.98 -11.13 86.85
CA GLU A 736 -110.71 -11.11 88.29
C GLU A 736 -111.78 -10.30 89.05
N ASP A 737 -112.19 -9.15 88.52
CA ASP A 737 -113.27 -8.32 89.08
C ASP A 737 -114.61 -9.06 89.06
N GLN A 738 -114.96 -9.73 87.95
CA GLN A 738 -116.16 -10.57 87.86
C GLN A 738 -116.12 -11.74 88.85
N LEU A 739 -114.96 -12.36 89.04
CA LEU A 739 -114.78 -13.43 90.02
C LEU A 739 -114.99 -12.91 91.45
N SER A 740 -114.49 -11.71 91.76
CA SER A 740 -114.67 -11.04 93.05
C SER A 740 -116.16 -10.71 93.34
N GLU A 741 -116.90 -10.24 92.34
CA GLU A 741 -118.35 -10.00 92.45
C GLU A 741 -119.14 -11.29 92.71
N ILE A 742 -118.78 -12.39 92.02
CA ILE A 742 -119.42 -13.69 92.27
C ILE A 742 -119.11 -14.18 93.69
N LYS A 743 -117.87 -13.97 94.16
CA LYS A 743 -117.45 -14.36 95.52
C LYS A 743 -118.24 -13.59 96.59
N THR A 744 -118.38 -12.27 96.42
CA THR A 744 -119.16 -11.43 97.34
C THR A 744 -120.65 -11.79 97.35
N LYS A 745 -121.25 -12.07 96.18
CA LYS A 745 -122.63 -12.61 96.12
C LYS A 745 -122.76 -13.96 96.82
N ASN A 746 -121.77 -14.82 96.70
CA ASN A 746 -121.79 -16.12 97.37
C ASN A 746 -121.69 -15.97 98.89
N ASP A 747 -120.85 -15.05 99.37
CA ASP A 747 -120.73 -14.73 100.81
C ASP A 747 -122.02 -14.10 101.37
N GLU A 748 -122.71 -13.25 100.60
CA GLU A 748 -124.04 -12.72 100.96
C GLU A 748 -125.11 -13.81 101.03
N ASN A 749 -125.15 -14.72 100.05
CA ASN A 749 -126.05 -15.87 100.08
C ASN A 749 -125.76 -16.77 101.29
N ALA A 750 -124.49 -17.00 101.62
CA ALA A 750 -124.09 -17.76 102.81
C ALA A 750 -124.54 -17.08 104.11
N ARG A 751 -124.48 -15.75 104.19
CA ARG A 751 -125.03 -14.99 105.34
C ARG A 751 -126.55 -15.13 105.44
N GLN A 752 -127.28 -15.01 104.34
CA GLN A 752 -128.74 -15.22 104.35
C GLN A 752 -129.13 -16.62 104.81
N VAL A 753 -128.41 -17.65 104.39
CA VAL A 753 -128.63 -19.04 104.83
C VAL A 753 -128.38 -19.21 106.33
N ASN A 754 -127.36 -18.55 106.87
CA ASN A 754 -127.07 -18.56 108.30
C ASN A 754 -128.13 -17.79 109.12
N ASP A 755 -128.61 -16.64 108.65
CA ASP A 755 -129.67 -15.88 109.32
C ASP A 755 -131.00 -16.66 109.35
N ILE A 756 -131.38 -17.31 108.24
CA ILE A 756 -132.58 -18.16 108.19
C ILE A 756 -132.43 -19.37 109.13
N SER A 757 -131.24 -19.98 109.18
CA SER A 757 -130.96 -21.08 110.11
C SER A 757 -131.03 -20.61 111.58
N GLY A 758 -130.57 -19.40 111.88
CA GLY A 758 -130.67 -18.78 113.20
C GLY A 758 -132.11 -18.48 113.62
N GLN A 759 -132.96 -17.97 112.71
CA GLN A 759 -134.39 -17.75 112.99
C GLN A 759 -135.12 -19.08 113.27
N ARG A 760 -134.81 -20.13 112.49
CA ARG A 760 -135.37 -21.47 112.71
C ARG A 760 -134.98 -22.04 114.09
N ALA A 761 -133.76 -21.81 114.55
CA ALA A 761 -133.31 -22.24 115.87
C ALA A 761 -134.07 -21.52 117.00
N ARG A 762 -134.34 -20.22 116.89
CA ARG A 762 -135.10 -19.46 117.90
C ARG A 762 -136.56 -19.93 118.02
N LEU A 763 -137.22 -20.17 116.89
CA LEU A 763 -138.60 -20.68 116.86
C LEU A 763 -138.72 -22.10 117.45
N LEU A 764 -137.68 -22.93 117.34
CA LEU A 764 -137.62 -24.24 117.99
C LEU A 764 -137.48 -24.12 119.52
N THR A 765 -136.71 -23.14 120.00
CA THR A 765 -136.54 -22.88 121.43
C THR A 765 -137.81 -22.31 122.08
N GLU A 766 -138.52 -21.40 121.40
CA GLU A 766 -139.80 -20.86 121.88
C GLU A 766 -140.90 -21.92 121.97
N ASN A 767 -140.95 -22.87 121.04
CA ASN A 767 -141.85 -24.02 121.11
C ASN A 767 -141.52 -24.94 122.29
N GLY A 768 -140.24 -25.09 122.64
CA GLY A 768 -139.80 -25.87 123.81
C GLY A 768 -140.20 -25.23 125.14
N THR A 769 -140.16 -23.91 125.25
CA THR A 769 -140.56 -23.19 126.48
C THR A 769 -142.06 -23.19 126.73
N ILE A 770 -142.89 -23.09 125.68
CA ILE A 770 -144.36 -23.16 125.80
C ILE A 770 -144.82 -24.56 126.22
N ASN A 771 -144.14 -25.61 125.75
CA ASN A 771 -144.46 -27.00 126.11
C ASN A 771 -144.11 -27.32 127.58
N ASN A 772 -143.06 -26.70 128.12
CA ASN A 772 -142.67 -26.83 129.53
C ASN A 772 -143.58 -26.02 130.49
N GLU A 773 -144.12 -24.87 130.06
CA GLU A 773 -145.13 -24.13 130.83
C GLU A 773 -146.48 -24.86 130.91
N GLN A 774 -146.82 -25.70 129.92
CA GLN A 774 -148.02 -26.56 129.97
C GLN A 774 -147.85 -27.80 130.85
N GLN A 775 -146.65 -28.37 131.00
CA GLN A 775 -146.42 -29.57 131.82
C GLN A 775 -146.23 -29.26 133.32
N THR A 776 -145.81 -28.05 133.71
CA THR A 776 -145.56 -27.73 135.12
C THR A 776 -146.81 -27.23 135.86
N ASN A 777 -147.78 -26.63 135.15
CA ASN A 777 -149.10 -26.28 135.71
C ASN A 777 -150.00 -27.52 136.01
N VAL A 778 -149.62 -28.72 135.53
CA VAL A 778 -150.33 -29.98 135.81
C VAL A 778 -149.77 -30.71 137.05
N ALA A 779 -148.54 -30.43 137.47
CA ALA A 779 -147.92 -31.09 138.62
C ALA A 779 -148.26 -30.43 139.99
N HIS A 780 -148.94 -29.28 140.01
CA HIS A 780 -149.29 -28.57 141.25
C HIS A 780 -150.56 -29.10 141.96
N PHE A 781 -151.20 -30.18 141.46
CA PHE A 781 -152.51 -30.65 141.95
C PHE A 781 -152.59 -32.13 142.39
N SER A 782 -151.50 -32.90 142.45
CA SER A 782 -151.57 -34.32 142.86
C SER A 782 -150.48 -34.68 143.87
N SER A 783 -150.89 -35.24 145.02
CA SER A 783 -150.09 -35.68 146.18
C SER A 783 -150.11 -34.77 147.42
N LYS A 784 -151.32 -34.35 147.82
CA LYS A 784 -151.78 -34.33 149.22
C LYS A 784 -152.65 -35.59 149.45
N GLN A 785 -152.04 -36.76 149.61
CA GLN A 785 -152.48 -37.90 150.43
C GLN A 785 -151.36 -38.93 150.53
#